data_AF-A0A812HGU5-F1
#
_entry.id   AF-A0A812HGU5-F1
#
_cell.length_a   1.000
_cell.length_b   1.000
_cell.length_c   1.000
_cell.angle_alpha   90.00
_cell.angle_beta   90.00
_cell.angle_gamma   90.00
#
_symmetry.space_group_name_H-M   'P 1'
#
loop_
_entity.id
_entity.type
_entity.pdbx_description
1 polymer ?
#
loop_
_entity_poly.entity_id
_entity_poly.type
_entity_poly.pdbx_seq_one_letter_code
_entity_poly.pdbx_strand_id
1 'polypeptide(L)'
;MTVLIAASELDTNSDSWDMLKPLFPFLDKAWMVPVVVSMNVDSVSQSFRNLMLSYRGSERQAPNTLQLALRFSKVMDTRNEQGKHPKHWSTMERLNSVIEEYNSMDGLQMKHAMDEDRIKSVYNIIEARNKIANHLNYAKWKESAFSVEQFRCSRWLLGAKPKNCPLEIVNLLTVTEHSQRLHIDLVIHSFTVAGKKLRASSRGKMRASVDDFAKMADFACVYSRVLEKARPLSSWDDKKEQSVMKCFMSRDYWSEIEATITAKLPTFKVEHLAIWSEFIEPKTTSVKLDPQDEVTLQERADTVRAAKFREIRAKVAEDSHRMTAFNTKTQQRDIRTHVVEVMHMKNQNAIGAKLAEEHMDKCASVLMCSLDEFAKRVHYGFTAAASLLEVSKTELHVVVWCDCTKLGIMQQSEINALAENAESLLRQNPERSVLVLLPPLMGGSTCAVSMRSDIRKLEDKFLDNNIELKPFFLNMDISNVHGNRDIPSSFVCYLGLLDSTLPTKGTLHRAWRSASTGADKENINVFCKKELWCKQALQQSQYPAALEERDFIVPGGNLWSSNEGRRNLTDQQELAQWLGGLSVPTQILSSLLSDSNKAVIFNPTAYDGTLEKAAIKLGYPVFSTASTTGPWKCAKDMVRDFLMEAWKTKTEPMDKVSPMFKRQPAAEDLPAEVSSPSLTICNMADGRLSIPREIRNEFLGCAVHGPEWRELLSKFDREWSSPTETVAARPRRA
;
A
#
# COMPACT_ATOMS: atom_id res chain seq x y z
N MET A 1 -22.14 33.35 0.01
CA MET A 1 -21.13 33.42 1.10
C MET A 1 -21.23 34.74 1.85
N THR A 2 -21.26 35.89 1.18
CA THR A 2 -21.46 37.22 1.81
C THR A 2 -22.75 37.31 2.64
N VAL A 3 -23.88 36.79 2.13
CA VAL A 3 -25.16 36.72 2.85
C VAL A 3 -25.09 35.83 4.11
N LEU A 4 -24.21 34.82 4.10
CA LEU A 4 -24.07 33.85 5.19
C LEU A 4 -23.12 34.35 6.28
N ILE A 5 -22.08 35.10 5.90
CA ILE A 5 -21.20 35.82 6.82
C ILE A 5 -21.99 36.93 7.51
N ALA A 6 -22.79 37.69 6.76
CA ALA A 6 -23.69 38.69 7.32
C ALA A 6 -24.74 38.07 8.27
N ALA A 7 -25.25 36.87 7.96
CA ALA A 7 -26.18 36.17 8.84
C ALA A 7 -25.53 35.57 10.11
N SER A 8 -24.24 35.19 10.04
CA SER A 8 -23.50 34.67 11.20
C SER A 8 -23.00 35.74 12.17
N GLU A 9 -22.96 37.01 11.73
CA GLU A 9 -22.60 38.15 12.57
C GLU A 9 -23.80 38.78 13.29
N LEU A 10 -25.03 38.33 12.99
CA LEU A 10 -26.23 38.77 13.70
C LEU A 10 -26.34 38.05 15.05
N ASP A 11 -26.34 38.83 16.13
CA ASP A 11 -26.53 38.32 17.49
C ASP A 11 -27.94 37.73 17.64
N THR A 12 -28.00 36.42 17.90
CA THR A 12 -29.23 35.62 17.96
C THR A 12 -30.15 35.97 19.13
N ASN A 13 -29.72 36.86 20.03
CA ASN A 13 -30.48 37.30 21.20
C ASN A 13 -31.26 38.61 21.00
N SER A 14 -31.40 39.12 19.77
CA SER A 14 -32.06 40.41 19.50
C SER A 14 -33.10 40.33 18.35
N ASP A 15 -33.95 41.36 18.24
CA ASP A 15 -34.99 41.60 17.22
C ASP A 15 -34.50 41.53 15.75
N SER A 16 -33.21 41.32 15.54
CA SER A 16 -32.51 41.05 14.28
C SER A 16 -33.03 39.82 13.52
N TRP A 17 -33.82 38.95 14.16
CA TRP A 17 -34.31 37.72 13.57
C TRP A 17 -35.32 37.94 12.43
N ASP A 18 -36.17 38.97 12.53
CA ASP A 18 -37.14 39.31 11.49
C ASP A 18 -36.47 39.85 10.21
N MET A 19 -35.22 40.32 10.31
CA MET A 19 -34.43 40.77 9.16
C MET A 19 -33.90 39.61 8.30
N LEU A 20 -33.85 38.37 8.85
CA LEU A 20 -33.38 37.19 8.14
C LEU A 20 -34.50 36.42 7.42
N LYS A 21 -35.77 36.61 7.81
CA LYS A 21 -36.95 35.94 7.19
C LYS A 21 -37.00 36.02 5.66
N PRO A 22 -36.70 37.17 5.02
CA PRO A 22 -36.72 37.26 3.55
C PRO A 22 -35.66 36.39 2.85
N LEU A 23 -34.60 35.98 3.56
CA LEU A 23 -33.49 35.19 3.01
C LEU A 23 -33.72 33.68 3.14
N PHE A 24 -34.69 33.24 3.94
CA PHE A 24 -34.97 31.82 4.17
C PHE A 24 -35.31 31.05 2.89
N PRO A 25 -36.13 31.55 1.94
CA PRO A 25 -36.40 30.83 0.69
C PRO A 25 -35.15 30.65 -0.20
N PHE A 26 -34.15 31.52 -0.05
CA PHE A 26 -32.86 31.41 -0.76
C PHE A 26 -31.94 30.41 -0.06
N LEU A 27 -31.83 30.49 1.27
CA LEU A 27 -31.03 29.56 2.07
C LEU A 27 -31.52 28.11 1.97
N ASP A 28 -32.84 27.92 1.89
CA ASP A 28 -33.49 26.60 1.75
C ASP A 28 -33.23 25.97 0.36
N LYS A 29 -32.98 26.79 -0.66
CA LYS A 29 -32.63 26.34 -2.03
C LYS A 29 -31.14 26.19 -2.28
N ALA A 30 -30.28 26.77 -1.43
CA ALA A 30 -28.87 26.99 -1.77
C ALA A 30 -27.87 25.96 -1.21
N TRP A 31 -28.23 24.98 -0.37
CA TRP A 31 -27.21 24.17 0.32
C TRP A 31 -27.29 22.64 0.27
N MET A 32 -26.21 22.06 -0.28
CA MET A 32 -25.63 20.75 0.03
C MET A 32 -24.20 20.97 0.58
N VAL A 33 -23.92 20.39 1.77
CA VAL A 33 -22.63 20.17 2.50
C VAL A 33 -22.62 20.84 3.92
N PRO A 34 -22.12 20.16 4.97
CA PRO A 34 -22.57 20.32 6.35
C PRO A 34 -21.68 21.25 7.16
N VAL A 35 -22.13 22.50 7.32
CA VAL A 35 -21.76 23.29 8.48
C VAL A 35 -22.70 22.93 9.62
N VAL A 36 -22.14 22.73 10.81
CA VAL A 36 -22.86 22.74 12.08
C VAL A 36 -23.50 24.12 12.23
N VAL A 37 -24.62 24.36 11.55
CA VAL A 37 -25.58 25.38 11.95
C VAL A 37 -26.45 24.67 12.97
N SER A 38 -26.02 24.76 14.22
CA SER A 38 -26.77 24.36 15.40
C SER A 38 -28.01 25.23 15.55
N MET A 39 -29.03 24.99 14.73
CA MET A 39 -30.37 25.45 15.04
C MET A 39 -30.93 24.52 16.11
N ASN A 40 -30.87 24.86 17.41
CA ASN A 40 -31.66 24.32 18.55
C ASN A 40 -32.15 22.85 18.51
N VAL A 41 -31.42 21.94 17.87
CA VAL A 41 -31.84 20.55 17.66
C VAL A 41 -30.91 19.69 18.49
N ASP A 42 -31.48 18.82 19.33
CA ASP A 42 -30.71 17.95 20.19
C ASP A 42 -29.79 17.02 19.37
N SER A 43 -28.70 16.57 19.99
CA SER A 43 -27.66 15.78 19.32
C SER A 43 -28.18 14.46 18.71
N VAL A 44 -29.28 13.91 19.23
CA VAL A 44 -29.92 12.70 18.70
C VAL A 44 -30.72 13.02 17.46
N SER A 45 -31.59 14.03 17.52
CA SER A 45 -32.33 14.53 16.36
C SER A 45 -31.40 14.96 15.22
N GLN A 46 -30.27 15.60 15.53
CA GLN A 46 -29.25 15.95 14.55
C GLN A 46 -28.61 14.69 13.94
N SER A 47 -28.30 13.68 14.76
CA SER A 47 -27.72 12.42 14.29
C SER A 47 -28.66 11.68 13.33
N PHE A 48 -29.95 11.65 13.63
CA PHE A 48 -30.93 11.03 12.75
C PHE A 48 -31.21 11.86 11.48
N ARG A 49 -31.30 13.20 11.57
CA ARG A 49 -31.40 14.07 10.39
C ARG A 49 -30.23 13.87 9.44
N ASN A 50 -29.01 13.73 9.96
CA ASN A 50 -27.84 13.42 9.16
C ASN A 50 -27.94 12.05 8.46
N LEU A 51 -28.49 11.03 9.13
CA LEU A 51 -28.78 9.73 8.51
C LEU A 51 -29.85 9.88 7.42
N MET A 52 -30.93 10.61 7.66
CA MET A 52 -31.98 10.84 6.65
C MET A 52 -31.45 11.58 5.42
N LEU A 53 -30.62 12.62 5.62
CA LEU A 53 -29.99 13.36 4.54
C LEU A 53 -29.03 12.49 3.72
N SER A 54 -28.43 11.46 4.32
CA SER A 54 -27.60 10.50 3.56
C SER A 54 -28.41 9.64 2.58
N TYR A 55 -29.71 9.50 2.76
CA TYR A 55 -30.61 8.81 1.82
C TYR A 55 -31.17 9.70 0.69
N ARG A 56 -31.15 11.04 0.84
CA ARG A 56 -31.85 11.98 -0.08
C ARG A 56 -30.97 12.60 -1.17
N GLY A 57 -29.66 12.42 -1.16
CA GLY A 57 -28.77 13.01 -2.18
C GLY A 57 -28.59 12.10 -3.39
N SER A 58 -28.73 12.64 -4.61
CA SER A 58 -28.40 11.95 -5.87
C SER A 58 -26.94 11.47 -5.94
N GLU A 59 -26.06 12.08 -5.15
CA GLU A 59 -24.64 11.74 -5.01
C GLU A 59 -24.29 10.97 -3.71
N ARG A 60 -25.27 10.66 -2.85
CA ARG A 60 -25.00 10.03 -1.54
C ARG A 60 -25.40 8.56 -1.54
N GLN A 61 -24.43 7.70 -1.18
CA GLN A 61 -24.70 6.29 -0.93
C GLN A 61 -25.52 6.15 0.35
N ALA A 62 -26.53 5.26 0.31
CA ALA A 62 -27.27 4.88 1.50
C ALA A 62 -26.29 4.46 2.63
N PRO A 63 -26.53 4.88 3.88
CA PRO A 63 -25.64 4.56 4.98
C PRO A 63 -25.55 3.05 5.14
N ASN A 64 -24.32 2.53 5.19
CA ASN A 64 -24.12 1.10 5.34
C ASN A 64 -24.44 0.64 6.77
N THR A 65 -24.62 -0.66 6.97
CA THR A 65 -24.99 -1.25 8.26
C THR A 65 -24.03 -0.89 9.39
N LEU A 66 -22.74 -0.76 9.11
CA LEU A 66 -21.74 -0.35 10.11
C LEU A 66 -21.94 1.11 10.52
N GLN A 67 -22.20 2.02 9.58
CA GLN A 67 -22.49 3.42 9.88
C GLN A 67 -23.77 3.57 10.71
N LEU A 68 -24.81 2.81 10.37
CA LEU A 68 -26.05 2.75 11.16
C LEU A 68 -25.77 2.25 12.58
N ALA A 69 -25.03 1.15 12.73
CA ALA A 69 -24.68 0.59 14.04
C ALA A 69 -23.88 1.55 14.91
N LEU A 70 -22.88 2.23 14.35
CA LEU A 70 -22.09 3.22 15.09
C LEU A 70 -22.91 4.42 15.51
N ARG A 71 -23.82 4.90 14.65
CA ARG A 71 -24.70 6.04 14.96
C ARG A 71 -25.76 5.68 15.99
N PHE A 72 -26.45 4.55 15.83
CA PHE A 72 -27.44 4.09 16.80
C PHE A 72 -26.80 3.76 18.14
N SER A 73 -25.61 3.16 18.16
CA SER A 73 -24.91 2.94 19.43
C SER A 73 -24.56 4.25 20.14
N LYS A 74 -24.11 5.29 19.40
CA LYS A 74 -23.90 6.62 20.00
C LYS A 74 -25.19 7.23 20.55
N VAL A 75 -26.31 7.09 19.82
CA VAL A 75 -27.62 7.55 20.30
C VAL A 75 -28.04 6.79 21.56
N MET A 76 -27.82 5.47 21.60
CA MET A 76 -28.09 4.65 22.79
C MET A 76 -27.29 5.12 24.00
N ASP A 77 -26.00 5.44 23.81
CA ASP A 77 -25.11 5.96 24.86
C ASP A 77 -25.63 7.32 25.37
N THR A 78 -25.96 8.25 24.46
CA THR A 78 -26.52 9.57 24.81
C THR A 78 -27.87 9.46 25.54
N ARG A 79 -28.76 8.55 25.13
CA ARG A 79 -30.05 8.33 25.80
C ARG A 79 -29.89 7.69 27.18
N ASN A 80 -28.90 6.82 27.35
CA ASN A 80 -28.54 6.24 28.63
C ASN A 80 -27.96 7.32 29.58
N GLU A 81 -27.09 8.20 29.09
CA GLU A 81 -26.55 9.34 29.86
C GLU A 81 -27.64 10.34 30.28
N GLN A 82 -28.63 10.57 29.42
CA GLN A 82 -29.80 11.40 29.72
C GLN A 82 -30.81 10.73 30.66
N GLY A 83 -30.61 9.47 31.05
CA GLY A 83 -31.56 8.71 31.88
C GLY A 83 -32.85 8.32 31.16
N LYS A 84 -32.92 8.47 29.83
CA LYS A 84 -34.09 8.10 29.01
C LYS A 84 -34.19 6.60 28.76
N HIS A 85 -33.07 5.89 28.79
CA HIS A 85 -33.05 4.43 28.77
C HIS A 85 -32.97 3.89 30.21
N PRO A 86 -33.96 3.11 30.68
CA PRO A 86 -33.88 2.42 31.96
C PRO A 86 -32.63 1.57 32.09
N LYS A 87 -31.99 1.60 33.27
CA LYS A 87 -30.74 0.85 33.53
C LYS A 87 -30.88 -0.66 33.30
N HIS A 88 -32.09 -1.21 33.49
CA HIS A 88 -32.39 -2.63 33.32
C HIS A 88 -32.64 -3.05 31.86
N TRP A 89 -32.75 -2.11 30.92
CA TRP A 89 -32.91 -2.47 29.50
C TRP A 89 -31.66 -3.15 28.96
N SER A 90 -31.86 -4.27 28.28
CA SER A 90 -30.90 -4.96 27.44
C SER A 90 -30.46 -4.11 26.25
N THR A 91 -29.36 -4.48 25.62
CA THR A 91 -28.86 -3.82 24.40
C THR A 91 -29.90 -3.83 23.27
N MET A 92 -30.66 -4.92 23.15
CA MET A 92 -31.69 -5.06 22.11
C MET A 92 -32.88 -4.15 22.37
N GLU A 93 -33.35 -4.04 23.63
CA GLU A 93 -34.45 -3.12 23.99
C GLU A 93 -34.08 -1.66 23.75
N ARG A 94 -32.86 -1.26 24.13
CA ARG A 94 -32.32 0.08 23.86
C ARG A 94 -32.23 0.36 22.35
N LEU A 95 -31.78 -0.63 21.58
CA LEU A 95 -31.68 -0.48 20.12
C LEU A 95 -33.06 -0.35 19.49
N ASN A 96 -34.02 -1.21 19.87
CA ASN A 96 -35.39 -1.15 19.36
C ASN A 96 -36.03 0.21 19.64
N SER A 97 -35.85 0.76 20.84
CA SER A 97 -36.34 2.12 21.17
C SER A 97 -35.73 3.21 20.29
N VAL A 98 -34.42 3.15 20.03
CA VAL A 98 -33.73 4.09 19.12
C VAL A 98 -34.18 3.94 17.67
N ILE A 99 -34.46 2.71 17.23
CA ILE A 99 -34.94 2.42 15.87
C ILE A 99 -36.40 2.83 15.70
N GLU A 100 -37.23 2.64 16.71
CA GLU A 100 -38.61 3.15 16.73
C GLU A 100 -38.59 4.68 16.63
N GLU A 101 -37.76 5.36 17.42
CA GLU A 101 -37.58 6.81 17.33
C GLU A 101 -37.12 7.23 15.92
N TYR A 102 -36.12 6.54 15.35
CA TYR A 102 -35.62 6.80 13.99
C TYR A 102 -36.69 6.58 12.92
N ASN A 103 -37.41 5.46 12.97
CA ASN A 103 -38.46 5.11 12.02
C ASN A 103 -39.68 6.05 12.14
N SER A 104 -39.90 6.66 13.30
CA SER A 104 -41.00 7.62 13.54
C SER A 104 -40.68 9.06 13.10
N MET A 105 -39.47 9.33 12.59
CA MET A 105 -39.09 10.69 12.20
C MET A 105 -39.81 11.20 10.94
N ASP A 106 -40.32 12.44 11.05
CA ASP A 106 -40.94 13.15 9.94
C ASP A 106 -40.01 13.29 8.73
N GLY A 107 -40.47 12.72 7.61
CA GLY A 107 -39.76 12.74 6.34
C GLY A 107 -38.88 11.53 6.06
N LEU A 108 -38.79 10.53 6.96
CA LEU A 108 -38.17 9.26 6.61
C LEU A 108 -39.10 8.51 5.64
N GLN A 109 -38.61 8.20 4.44
CA GLN A 109 -39.41 7.42 3.49
C GLN A 109 -39.51 5.97 3.99
N MET A 110 -40.68 5.34 3.87
CA MET A 110 -40.92 3.94 4.30
C MET A 110 -39.88 2.94 3.78
N LYS A 111 -39.36 3.12 2.55
CA LYS A 111 -38.29 2.27 1.99
C LYS A 111 -36.92 2.38 2.70
N HIS A 112 -36.75 3.39 3.56
CA HIS A 112 -35.55 3.61 4.37
C HIS A 112 -35.77 3.26 5.84
N ALA A 113 -36.98 2.84 6.21
CA ALA A 113 -37.23 2.25 7.52
C ALA A 113 -36.36 0.99 7.69
N MET A 114 -35.93 0.76 8.92
CA MET A 114 -35.12 -0.41 9.24
C MET A 114 -35.99 -1.67 9.21
N ASP A 115 -35.69 -2.60 8.30
CA ASP A 115 -36.28 -3.93 8.28
C ASP A 115 -35.66 -4.86 9.35
N GLU A 116 -36.32 -5.97 9.65
CA GLU A 116 -35.92 -6.89 10.71
C GLU A 116 -34.50 -7.45 10.52
N ASP A 117 -34.10 -7.73 9.28
CA ASP A 117 -32.79 -8.27 8.95
C ASP A 117 -31.67 -7.22 9.16
N ARG A 118 -31.94 -5.96 8.81
CA ARG A 118 -31.03 -4.83 9.08
C ARG A 118 -30.96 -4.53 10.57
N ILE A 119 -32.06 -4.62 11.31
CA ILE A 119 -32.08 -4.47 12.78
C ILE A 119 -31.16 -5.52 13.41
N LYS A 120 -31.33 -6.80 13.05
CA LYS A 120 -30.45 -7.88 13.51
C LYS A 120 -28.99 -7.62 13.15
N SER A 121 -28.72 -7.19 11.92
CA SER A 121 -27.36 -6.90 11.47
C SER A 121 -26.71 -5.77 12.27
N VAL A 122 -27.46 -4.70 12.55
CA VAL A 122 -26.99 -3.59 13.38
C VAL A 122 -26.75 -4.04 14.82
N TYR A 123 -27.70 -4.77 15.41
CA TYR A 123 -27.57 -5.34 16.76
C TYR A 123 -26.29 -6.15 16.90
N ASN A 124 -26.03 -7.05 15.95
CA ASN A 124 -24.84 -7.90 15.93
C ASN A 124 -23.53 -7.11 15.90
N ILE A 125 -23.49 -6.03 15.13
CA ILE A 125 -22.33 -5.14 15.08
C ILE A 125 -22.15 -4.40 16.42
N ILE A 126 -23.25 -3.95 17.04
CA ILE A 126 -23.21 -3.28 18.35
C ILE A 126 -22.72 -4.25 19.42
N GLU A 127 -23.15 -5.51 19.38
CA GLU A 127 -22.74 -6.52 20.35
C GLU A 127 -21.25 -6.88 20.21
N ALA A 128 -20.77 -7.01 18.96
CA ALA A 128 -19.36 -7.22 18.65
C ALA A 128 -18.50 -5.95 18.79
N ARG A 129 -19.12 -4.78 18.97
CA ARG A 129 -18.46 -3.45 18.94
C ARG A 129 -17.32 -3.37 19.92
N ASN A 130 -17.46 -3.91 21.13
CA ASN A 130 -16.41 -3.79 22.15
C ASN A 130 -15.11 -4.48 21.72
N LYS A 131 -15.21 -5.67 21.10
CA LYS A 131 -14.03 -6.40 20.62
C LYS A 131 -13.39 -5.71 19.40
N ILE A 132 -14.23 -5.26 18.47
CA ILE A 132 -13.77 -4.52 17.28
C ILE A 132 -13.13 -3.18 17.69
N ALA A 133 -13.79 -2.43 18.59
CA ALA A 133 -13.31 -1.15 19.12
C ALA A 133 -12.02 -1.32 19.90
N ASN A 134 -11.92 -2.33 20.78
CA ASN A 134 -10.69 -2.63 21.50
C ASN A 134 -9.53 -2.89 20.52
N HIS A 135 -9.76 -3.61 19.42
CA HIS A 135 -8.75 -3.81 18.39
C HIS A 135 -8.38 -2.50 17.67
N LEU A 136 -9.37 -1.69 17.30
CA LEU A 136 -9.18 -0.42 16.58
C LEU A 136 -8.56 0.69 17.45
N ASN A 137 -8.66 0.59 18.78
CA ASN A 137 -7.96 1.50 19.70
C ASN A 137 -6.44 1.38 19.57
N TYR A 138 -5.93 0.20 19.21
CA TYR A 138 -4.49 -0.07 19.06
C TYR A 138 -4.04 -0.14 17.60
N ALA A 139 -4.96 -0.36 16.65
CA ALA A 139 -4.66 -0.49 15.24
C ALA A 139 -5.47 0.50 14.39
N LYS A 140 -4.78 1.30 13.57
CA LYS A 140 -5.44 2.10 12.53
C LYS A 140 -6.28 1.19 11.64
N TRP A 141 -7.40 1.66 11.09
CA TRP A 141 -8.29 0.84 10.24
C TRP A 141 -7.53 0.05 9.16
N LYS A 142 -6.60 0.71 8.45
CA LYS A 142 -5.74 0.11 7.40
C LYS A 142 -4.78 -0.99 7.89
N GLU A 143 -4.53 -1.03 9.20
CA GLU A 143 -3.63 -1.95 9.91
C GLU A 143 -4.43 -2.93 10.78
N SER A 144 -5.76 -2.85 10.75
CA SER A 144 -6.66 -3.69 11.54
C SER A 144 -6.90 -5.05 10.87
N ALA A 145 -7.43 -6.00 11.65
CA ALA A 145 -7.79 -7.34 11.19
C ALA A 145 -9.01 -7.35 10.26
N PHE A 146 -9.72 -6.21 10.17
CA PHE A 146 -11.00 -6.10 9.51
C PHE A 146 -10.93 -5.28 8.22
N SER A 147 -11.87 -5.58 7.32
CA SER A 147 -12.12 -4.88 6.07
C SER A 147 -13.63 -4.66 5.88
N VAL A 148 -13.99 -3.73 4.99
CA VAL A 148 -15.41 -3.44 4.71
C VAL A 148 -16.07 -4.65 4.04
N GLU A 149 -15.31 -5.36 3.20
CA GLU A 149 -15.74 -6.51 2.42
C GLU A 149 -16.10 -7.70 3.32
N GLN A 150 -15.33 -7.96 4.38
CA GLN A 150 -15.65 -9.00 5.36
C GLN A 150 -16.97 -8.71 6.08
N PHE A 151 -17.23 -7.46 6.46
CA PHE A 151 -18.48 -7.09 7.12
C PHE A 151 -19.70 -7.10 6.20
N ARG A 152 -19.52 -7.21 4.87
CA ARG A 152 -20.64 -7.48 3.94
C ARG A 152 -21.07 -8.94 3.96
N CYS A 153 -20.23 -9.85 4.43
CA CYS A 153 -20.61 -11.24 4.59
C CYS A 153 -21.67 -11.35 5.70
N SER A 154 -22.80 -12.01 5.41
CA SER A 154 -23.85 -12.23 6.41
C SER A 154 -23.61 -13.46 7.30
N ARG A 155 -22.61 -14.30 6.96
CA ARG A 155 -22.39 -15.59 7.61
C ARG A 155 -22.06 -15.50 9.10
N TRP A 156 -21.41 -14.43 9.54
CA TRP A 156 -20.98 -14.23 10.94
C TRP A 156 -22.04 -13.50 11.81
N LEU A 157 -23.18 -13.13 11.22
CA LEU A 157 -24.28 -12.47 11.92
C LEU A 157 -25.03 -13.48 12.79
N LEU A 158 -25.53 -13.05 13.96
CA LEU A 158 -26.33 -13.89 14.84
C LEU A 158 -27.54 -14.47 14.12
N GLY A 159 -27.79 -15.75 14.34
CA GLY A 159 -28.84 -16.51 13.69
C GLY A 159 -28.54 -16.91 12.24
N ALA A 160 -27.41 -16.50 11.67
CA ALA A 160 -27.02 -16.94 10.34
C ALA A 160 -26.81 -18.47 10.34
N LYS A 161 -27.43 -19.12 9.36
CA LYS A 161 -27.44 -20.58 9.18
C LYS A 161 -26.99 -20.95 7.77
N PRO A 162 -26.29 -22.09 7.59
CA PRO A 162 -25.97 -22.59 6.27
C PRO A 162 -27.25 -22.97 5.51
N LYS A 163 -27.24 -22.76 4.19
CA LYS A 163 -28.31 -23.21 3.28
C LYS A 163 -27.98 -24.63 2.80
N ASN A 164 -29.01 -25.43 2.52
CA ASN A 164 -28.87 -26.78 1.92
C ASN A 164 -28.07 -27.78 2.79
N CYS A 165 -28.21 -27.71 4.11
CA CYS A 165 -27.61 -28.68 5.03
C CYS A 165 -28.70 -29.41 5.83
N PRO A 166 -28.44 -30.66 6.29
CA PRO A 166 -29.27 -31.34 7.28
C PRO A 166 -29.53 -30.46 8.51
N LEU A 167 -30.67 -30.64 9.17
CA LEU A 167 -31.12 -29.80 10.28
C LEU A 167 -30.12 -29.82 11.45
N GLU A 168 -29.45 -30.95 11.65
CA GLU A 168 -28.41 -31.16 12.66
C GLU A 168 -27.21 -30.25 12.39
N ILE A 169 -26.76 -30.18 11.12
CA ILE A 169 -25.66 -29.31 10.70
C ILE A 169 -26.09 -27.85 10.78
N VAL A 170 -27.33 -27.54 10.40
CA VAL A 170 -27.90 -26.19 10.55
C VAL A 170 -27.83 -25.73 12.00
N ASN A 171 -28.25 -26.57 12.96
CA ASN A 171 -28.23 -26.25 14.38
C ASN A 171 -26.81 -26.08 14.94
N LEU A 172 -25.88 -26.93 14.47
CA LEU A 172 -24.46 -26.88 14.83
C LEU A 172 -23.78 -25.60 14.32
N LEU A 173 -24.08 -25.20 13.09
CA LEU A 173 -23.48 -24.06 12.41
C LEU A 173 -24.29 -22.76 12.56
N THR A 174 -25.40 -22.74 13.31
CA THR A 174 -26.11 -21.49 13.57
C THR A 174 -25.26 -20.59 14.46
N VAL A 175 -25.04 -19.33 14.03
CA VAL A 175 -24.27 -18.37 14.82
C VAL A 175 -25.06 -17.97 16.06
N THR A 176 -24.53 -18.34 17.22
CA THR A 176 -24.95 -17.86 18.55
C THR A 176 -24.11 -16.64 18.97
N GLU A 177 -24.57 -15.92 19.98
CA GLU A 177 -23.82 -14.83 20.63
C GLU A 177 -22.40 -15.26 21.00
N HIS A 178 -22.27 -16.44 21.61
CA HIS A 178 -20.98 -16.97 22.02
C HIS A 178 -20.07 -17.26 20.82
N SER A 179 -20.60 -17.91 19.77
CA SER A 179 -19.83 -18.21 18.55
C SER A 179 -19.40 -16.94 17.79
N GLN A 180 -20.22 -15.89 17.79
CA GLN A 180 -19.88 -14.62 17.15
C GLN A 180 -18.70 -13.94 17.86
N ARG A 181 -18.71 -13.91 19.20
CA ARG A 181 -17.58 -13.38 19.98
C ARG A 181 -16.31 -14.17 19.72
N LEU A 182 -16.39 -15.50 19.72
CA LEU A 182 -15.27 -16.39 19.41
C LEU A 182 -14.74 -16.18 18.00
N HIS A 183 -15.62 -15.95 17.02
CA HIS A 183 -15.24 -15.65 15.65
C HIS A 183 -14.42 -14.35 15.56
N ILE A 184 -14.87 -13.27 16.19
CA ILE A 184 -14.14 -11.99 16.19
C ILE A 184 -12.78 -12.13 16.88
N ASP A 185 -12.72 -12.82 18.02
CA ASP A 185 -11.46 -13.09 18.72
C ASP A 185 -10.50 -13.93 17.86
N LEU A 186 -11.01 -14.94 17.14
CA LEU A 186 -10.22 -15.77 16.23
C LEU A 186 -9.65 -14.97 15.06
N VAL A 187 -10.45 -14.08 14.45
CA VAL A 187 -10.01 -13.21 13.36
C VAL A 187 -8.87 -12.29 13.83
N ILE A 188 -9.04 -11.66 14.99
CA ILE A 188 -8.02 -10.78 15.59
C ILE A 188 -6.75 -11.58 15.90
N HIS A 189 -6.89 -12.76 16.50
CA HIS A 189 -5.76 -13.61 16.86
C HIS A 189 -4.98 -14.06 15.61
N SER A 190 -5.67 -14.62 14.62
CA SER A 190 -5.06 -15.10 13.37
C SER A 190 -4.33 -13.99 12.64
N PHE A 191 -4.93 -12.79 12.56
CA PHE A 191 -4.30 -11.61 11.97
C PHE A 191 -3.05 -11.18 12.74
N THR A 192 -3.13 -11.13 14.06
CA THR A 192 -2.02 -10.71 14.92
C THR A 192 -0.83 -11.66 14.78
N VAL A 193 -1.07 -12.97 14.81
CA VAL A 193 -0.02 -13.99 14.65
C VAL A 193 0.66 -13.89 13.29
N ALA A 194 -0.12 -13.81 12.20
CA ALA A 194 0.42 -13.65 10.84
C ALA A 194 1.19 -12.32 10.67
N GLY A 195 0.74 -11.26 11.33
CA GLY A 195 1.34 -9.92 11.27
C GLY A 195 2.58 -9.70 12.13
N LYS A 196 2.93 -10.62 13.05
CA LYS A 196 4.05 -10.44 14.01
C LYS A 196 5.39 -10.13 13.34
N LYS A 197 5.67 -10.74 12.19
CA LYS A 197 6.95 -10.57 11.45
C LYS A 197 6.88 -9.51 10.34
N LEU A 198 5.76 -8.80 10.21
CA LEU A 198 5.53 -7.84 9.14
C LEU A 198 5.50 -6.40 9.66
N ARG A 199 5.99 -5.48 8.82
CA ARG A 199 5.85 -4.03 9.04
C ARG A 199 4.37 -3.65 9.07
N ALA A 200 4.01 -2.66 9.87
CA ALA A 200 2.62 -2.21 10.06
C ALA A 200 1.90 -1.93 8.73
N SER A 201 2.57 -1.27 7.77
CA SER A 201 2.04 -0.98 6.43
C SER A 201 1.71 -2.23 5.59
N SER A 202 2.33 -3.37 5.88
CA SER A 202 2.12 -4.63 5.15
C SER A 202 1.11 -5.55 5.83
N ARG A 203 0.73 -5.28 7.10
CA ARG A 203 -0.17 -6.14 7.87
C ARG A 203 -1.56 -6.24 7.24
N GLY A 204 -2.06 -5.20 6.58
CA GLY A 204 -3.36 -5.23 5.89
C GLY A 204 -3.48 -6.35 4.83
N LYS A 205 -2.36 -6.87 4.31
CA LYS A 205 -2.34 -8.01 3.38
C LYS A 205 -2.60 -9.37 4.06
N MET A 206 -2.53 -9.44 5.39
CA MET A 206 -2.76 -10.65 6.18
C MET A 206 -4.21 -10.79 6.68
N ARG A 207 -5.11 -9.89 6.27
CA ARG A 207 -6.54 -10.03 6.59
C ARG A 207 -7.07 -11.30 5.94
N ALA A 208 -7.98 -11.97 6.64
CA ALA A 208 -8.69 -13.10 6.07
C ALA A 208 -9.43 -12.66 4.79
N SER A 209 -9.45 -13.51 3.77
CA SER A 209 -10.36 -13.32 2.64
C SER A 209 -11.83 -13.39 3.13
N VAL A 210 -12.79 -12.96 2.31
CA VAL A 210 -14.22 -13.06 2.67
C VAL A 210 -14.62 -14.51 2.93
N ASP A 211 -14.09 -15.45 2.14
CA ASP A 211 -14.35 -16.88 2.30
C ASP A 211 -13.70 -17.44 3.57
N ASP A 212 -12.46 -17.07 3.86
CA ASP A 212 -11.79 -17.51 5.09
C ASP A 212 -12.47 -16.92 6.33
N PHE A 213 -12.97 -15.69 6.24
CA PHE A 213 -13.76 -15.06 7.29
C PHE A 213 -15.06 -15.83 7.55
N ALA A 214 -15.76 -16.25 6.49
CA ALA A 214 -16.95 -17.11 6.61
C ALA A 214 -16.62 -18.48 7.24
N LYS A 215 -15.54 -19.14 6.81
CA LYS A 215 -15.07 -20.42 7.38
C LYS A 215 -14.68 -20.29 8.85
N MET A 216 -14.05 -19.17 9.23
CA MET A 216 -13.75 -18.87 10.64
C MET A 216 -15.03 -18.73 11.48
N ALA A 217 -16.14 -18.26 10.90
CA ALA A 217 -17.42 -18.20 11.58
C ALA A 217 -18.02 -19.60 11.75
N ASP A 218 -17.98 -20.45 10.72
CA ASP A 218 -18.39 -21.87 10.84
C ASP A 218 -17.61 -22.58 11.95
N PHE A 219 -16.29 -22.38 11.96
CA PHE A 219 -15.40 -22.98 12.96
C PHE A 219 -15.74 -22.51 14.38
N ALA A 220 -16.00 -21.21 14.56
CA ALA A 220 -16.44 -20.68 15.85
C ALA A 220 -17.80 -21.23 16.30
N CYS A 221 -18.72 -21.53 15.36
CA CYS A 221 -20.00 -22.16 15.68
C CYS A 221 -19.81 -23.58 16.22
N VAL A 222 -19.07 -24.42 15.49
CA VAL A 222 -18.76 -25.79 15.92
C VAL A 222 -18.12 -25.77 17.30
N TYR A 223 -17.13 -24.91 17.49
CA TYR A 223 -16.39 -24.82 18.74
C TYR A 223 -17.25 -24.34 19.91
N SER A 224 -18.11 -23.34 19.69
CA SER A 224 -19.10 -22.89 20.68
C SER A 224 -20.00 -24.04 21.15
N ARG A 225 -20.47 -24.88 20.23
CA ARG A 225 -21.31 -26.04 20.58
C ARG A 225 -20.56 -27.11 21.36
N VAL A 226 -19.30 -27.36 21.00
CA VAL A 226 -18.44 -28.28 21.76
C VAL A 226 -18.28 -27.78 23.20
N LEU A 227 -18.01 -26.48 23.40
CA LEU A 227 -17.90 -25.89 24.74
C LEU A 227 -19.22 -25.96 25.52
N GLU A 228 -20.35 -25.65 24.88
CA GLU A 228 -21.69 -25.77 25.49
C GLU A 228 -21.97 -27.20 25.99
N LYS A 229 -21.53 -28.22 25.25
CA LYS A 229 -21.69 -29.63 25.64
C LYS A 229 -20.65 -30.10 26.66
N ALA A 230 -19.46 -29.52 26.66
CA ALA A 230 -18.38 -29.91 27.56
C ALA A 230 -18.52 -29.28 28.97
N ARG A 231 -19.02 -28.04 29.08
CA ARG A 231 -19.16 -27.32 30.36
C ARG A 231 -19.98 -28.06 31.44
N PRO A 232 -21.07 -28.77 31.13
CA PRO A 232 -21.82 -29.53 32.13
C PRO A 232 -21.12 -30.80 32.64
N LEU A 233 -20.02 -31.23 32.01
CA LEU A 233 -19.31 -32.44 32.45
C LEU A 233 -18.64 -32.17 33.80
N SER A 234 -18.80 -33.07 34.76
CA SER A 234 -18.22 -32.97 36.11
C SER A 234 -16.69 -32.85 36.12
N SER A 235 -16.04 -33.25 35.03
CA SER A 235 -14.60 -33.12 34.85
C SER A 235 -14.17 -31.80 34.22
N TRP A 236 -15.09 -30.93 33.78
CA TRP A 236 -14.74 -29.66 33.16
C TRP A 236 -14.28 -28.64 34.21
N ASP A 237 -13.13 -28.01 33.95
CA ASP A 237 -12.55 -26.98 34.81
C ASP A 237 -12.02 -25.82 33.96
N ASP A 238 -11.74 -24.67 34.59
CA ASP A 238 -11.26 -23.48 33.90
C ASP A 238 -9.92 -23.71 33.18
N LYS A 239 -9.09 -24.64 33.67
CA LYS A 239 -7.80 -24.97 33.05
C LYS A 239 -7.99 -25.71 31.73
N LYS A 240 -8.96 -26.62 31.68
CA LYS A 240 -9.38 -27.32 30.46
C LYS A 240 -10.00 -26.33 29.49
N GLU A 241 -10.88 -25.43 29.96
CA GLU A 241 -11.46 -24.41 29.10
C GLU A 241 -10.38 -23.50 28.49
N GLN A 242 -9.41 -23.05 29.27
CA GLN A 242 -8.25 -22.29 28.77
C GLN A 242 -7.38 -23.09 27.82
N SER A 243 -7.16 -24.38 28.07
CA SER A 243 -6.37 -25.25 27.19
C SER A 243 -7.07 -25.44 25.85
N VAL A 244 -8.37 -25.71 25.87
CA VAL A 244 -9.18 -25.85 24.66
C VAL A 244 -9.28 -24.50 23.94
N MET A 245 -9.37 -23.37 24.66
CA MET A 245 -9.38 -22.03 24.03
C MET A 245 -8.04 -21.68 23.39
N LYS A 246 -6.93 -21.96 24.08
CA LYS A 246 -5.58 -21.84 23.52
C LYS A 246 -5.48 -22.67 22.25
N CYS A 247 -6.07 -23.86 22.29
CA CYS A 247 -6.16 -24.72 21.14
C CYS A 247 -6.94 -24.06 20.00
N PHE A 248 -8.21 -23.72 20.19
CA PHE A 248 -9.01 -23.02 19.19
C PHE A 248 -8.29 -21.87 18.47
N MET A 249 -7.46 -21.10 19.19
CA MET A 249 -6.71 -19.98 18.64
C MET A 249 -5.48 -20.37 17.78
N SER A 250 -4.80 -21.50 18.01
CA SER A 250 -3.59 -21.88 17.27
C SER A 250 -3.84 -22.39 15.84
N ARG A 251 -5.08 -22.70 15.44
CA ARG A 251 -5.48 -23.22 14.11
C ARG A 251 -4.75 -24.51 13.64
N ASP A 252 -3.99 -25.18 14.51
CA ASP A 252 -3.17 -26.37 14.19
C ASP A 252 -3.90 -27.71 14.47
N TYR A 253 -5.22 -27.73 14.29
CA TYR A 253 -6.09 -28.65 15.06
C TYR A 253 -6.47 -29.98 14.45
N TRP A 254 -6.11 -30.31 13.21
CA TRP A 254 -6.54 -31.63 12.73
C TRP A 254 -5.80 -32.77 13.44
N SER A 255 -4.48 -32.63 13.57
CA SER A 255 -3.64 -33.55 14.33
C SER A 255 -3.87 -33.47 15.84
N GLU A 256 -4.13 -32.28 16.40
CA GLU A 256 -4.26 -32.11 17.85
C GLU A 256 -5.67 -32.42 18.39
N ILE A 257 -6.74 -32.20 17.60
CA ILE A 257 -8.09 -32.67 17.97
C ILE A 257 -8.11 -34.19 17.96
N GLU A 258 -7.55 -34.85 16.93
CA GLU A 258 -7.40 -36.30 16.90
C GLU A 258 -6.61 -36.80 18.11
N ALA A 259 -5.46 -36.21 18.40
CA ALA A 259 -4.62 -36.62 19.53
C ALA A 259 -5.32 -36.41 20.89
N THR A 260 -6.03 -35.30 21.07
CA THR A 260 -6.69 -34.94 22.34
C THR A 260 -7.94 -35.78 22.59
N ILE A 261 -8.76 -36.00 21.55
CA ILE A 261 -9.92 -36.89 21.61
C ILE A 261 -9.45 -38.31 21.92
N THR A 262 -8.43 -38.80 21.22
CA THR A 262 -7.85 -40.14 21.45
C THR A 262 -7.28 -40.28 22.85
N ALA A 263 -6.65 -39.23 23.40
CA ALA A 263 -6.03 -39.27 24.73
C ALA A 263 -7.03 -39.11 25.89
N LYS A 264 -8.14 -38.39 25.71
CA LYS A 264 -9.07 -38.04 26.80
C LYS A 264 -10.40 -38.79 26.73
N LEU A 265 -10.80 -39.23 25.55
CA LEU A 265 -12.01 -40.01 25.28
C LEU A 265 -11.61 -41.20 24.41
N PRO A 266 -10.86 -42.19 24.93
CA PRO A 266 -10.31 -43.29 24.15
C PRO A 266 -11.36 -44.17 23.46
N THR A 267 -12.63 -44.07 23.89
CA THR A 267 -13.80 -44.72 23.27
C THR A 267 -14.48 -43.88 22.20
N PHE A 268 -14.10 -42.61 22.01
CA PHE A 268 -14.66 -41.73 21.00
C PHE A 268 -13.65 -41.62 19.86
N LYS A 269 -13.96 -42.20 18.71
CA LYS A 269 -13.10 -42.16 17.52
C LYS A 269 -13.71 -41.21 16.48
N VAL A 270 -12.89 -40.67 15.57
CA VAL A 270 -13.36 -39.78 14.50
C VAL A 270 -14.43 -40.46 13.62
N GLU A 271 -14.33 -41.77 13.46
CA GLU A 271 -15.32 -42.66 12.82
C GLU A 271 -16.71 -42.67 13.48
N HIS A 272 -16.87 -42.12 14.69
CA HIS A 272 -18.16 -41.98 15.37
C HIS A 272 -18.94 -40.72 14.95
N LEU A 273 -18.33 -39.82 14.16
CA LEU A 273 -19.04 -38.75 13.46
C LEU A 273 -19.73 -39.36 12.23
N ALA A 274 -20.92 -39.92 12.42
CA ALA A 274 -21.68 -40.70 11.42
C ALA A 274 -21.88 -40.01 10.04
N ILE A 275 -21.72 -38.67 9.97
CA ILE A 275 -21.79 -37.90 8.72
C ILE A 275 -20.58 -38.14 7.81
N TRP A 276 -19.45 -38.66 8.34
CA TRP A 276 -18.20 -38.83 7.58
C TRP A 276 -17.99 -40.25 7.01
N SER A 277 -18.55 -41.29 7.64
CA SER A 277 -18.38 -42.68 7.17
C SER A 277 -19.24 -43.03 5.95
N GLU A 278 -20.27 -42.24 5.63
CA GLU A 278 -21.21 -42.58 4.54
C GLU A 278 -20.74 -42.17 3.14
N PHE A 279 -19.70 -41.34 2.99
CA PHE A 279 -19.35 -40.75 1.70
C PHE A 279 -18.02 -41.20 1.06
N ILE A 280 -17.13 -41.95 1.75
CA ILE A 280 -15.74 -42.10 1.26
C ILE A 280 -15.19 -43.55 1.14
N GLU A 281 -15.75 -44.62 1.73
CA GLU A 281 -15.16 -45.97 1.55
C GLU A 281 -16.13 -47.07 1.03
N PRO A 282 -15.75 -47.83 -0.02
CA PRO A 282 -16.55 -48.94 -0.55
C PRO A 282 -16.34 -50.23 0.27
N LYS A 283 -17.46 -50.88 0.62
CA LYS A 283 -17.47 -52.15 1.38
C LYS A 283 -17.16 -53.35 0.48
N THR A 284 -16.11 -54.11 0.80
CA THR A 284 -15.85 -55.44 0.26
C THR A 284 -16.36 -56.54 1.20
N THR A 285 -17.23 -57.40 0.67
CA THR A 285 -17.77 -58.59 1.35
C THR A 285 -16.97 -59.84 0.93
N SER A 286 -16.58 -60.69 1.89
CA SER A 286 -15.99 -62.01 1.62
C SER A 286 -16.98 -63.13 1.98
N VAL A 287 -17.04 -64.16 1.13
CA VAL A 287 -17.82 -65.40 1.31
C VAL A 287 -16.85 -66.54 1.64
N LYS A 288 -17.24 -67.42 2.57
CA LYS A 288 -16.55 -68.68 2.91
C LYS A 288 -17.31 -69.87 2.34
N LEU A 289 -16.60 -70.92 1.93
CA LEU A 289 -17.09 -72.30 1.81
C LEU A 289 -15.98 -73.30 2.20
N ASP A 290 -16.40 -74.44 2.73
CA ASP A 290 -15.62 -75.59 3.24
C ASP A 290 -16.12 -76.89 2.55
N PRO A 291 -15.49 -78.09 2.71
CA PRO A 291 -14.97 -78.87 1.58
C PRO A 291 -15.50 -80.32 1.52
N GLN A 292 -15.24 -81.04 0.41
CA GLN A 292 -14.83 -82.46 0.49
C GLN A 292 -14.20 -83.01 -0.80
N ASP A 293 -12.90 -83.31 -0.68
CA ASP A 293 -12.12 -84.47 -1.12
C ASP A 293 -12.36 -85.17 -2.47
N GLU A 294 -11.47 -84.88 -3.44
CA GLU A 294 -10.74 -85.90 -4.25
C GLU A 294 -9.50 -85.35 -5.01
N VAL A 295 -8.88 -84.25 -4.56
CA VAL A 295 -7.93 -83.43 -5.37
C VAL A 295 -6.52 -83.33 -4.73
N THR A 296 -6.08 -84.30 -3.92
CA THR A 296 -4.98 -84.09 -2.95
C THR A 296 -3.52 -84.10 -3.47
N LEU A 297 -3.23 -84.47 -4.74
CA LEU A 297 -1.88 -84.34 -5.32
C LEU A 297 -1.74 -83.09 -6.21
N GLN A 298 -2.78 -82.78 -6.98
CA GLN A 298 -2.88 -81.56 -7.76
C GLN A 298 -3.00 -80.35 -6.82
N GLU A 299 -3.78 -80.44 -5.74
CA GLU A 299 -3.87 -79.40 -4.70
C GLU A 299 -2.54 -79.19 -3.97
N ARG A 300 -1.73 -80.22 -3.76
CA ARG A 300 -0.39 -80.06 -3.16
C ARG A 300 0.58 -79.35 -4.10
N ALA A 301 0.57 -79.69 -5.38
CA ALA A 301 1.35 -78.96 -6.39
C ALA A 301 0.86 -77.51 -6.53
N ASP A 302 -0.46 -77.30 -6.49
CA ASP A 302 -1.08 -75.97 -6.61
C ASP A 302 -0.89 -75.14 -5.33
N THR A 303 -0.85 -75.74 -4.14
CA THR A 303 -0.52 -75.05 -2.88
C THR A 303 0.95 -74.68 -2.79
N VAL A 304 1.88 -75.55 -3.24
CA VAL A 304 3.31 -75.21 -3.32
C VAL A 304 3.54 -74.09 -4.35
N ARG A 305 2.89 -74.16 -5.52
CA ARG A 305 2.93 -73.07 -6.51
C ARG A 305 2.31 -71.79 -5.94
N ALA A 306 1.19 -71.88 -5.23
CA ALA A 306 0.56 -70.74 -4.57
C ALA A 306 1.46 -70.13 -3.47
N ALA A 307 2.23 -70.94 -2.74
CA ALA A 307 3.17 -70.46 -1.73
C ALA A 307 4.36 -69.74 -2.36
N LYS A 308 5.02 -70.34 -3.36
CA LYS A 308 6.10 -69.68 -4.14
C LYS A 308 5.59 -68.40 -4.78
N PHE A 309 4.35 -68.42 -5.27
CA PHE A 309 3.69 -67.26 -5.85
C PHE A 309 3.48 -66.12 -4.83
N ARG A 310 2.98 -66.44 -3.62
CA ARG A 310 2.83 -65.45 -2.54
C ARG A 310 4.18 -64.84 -2.16
N GLU A 311 5.24 -65.64 -2.15
CA GLU A 311 6.61 -65.18 -1.88
C GLU A 311 7.10 -64.20 -2.96
N ILE A 312 6.97 -64.54 -4.25
CA ILE A 312 7.41 -63.65 -5.35
C ILE A 312 6.56 -62.37 -5.36
N ARG A 313 5.24 -62.47 -5.15
CA ARG A 313 4.35 -61.30 -5.04
C ARG A 313 4.78 -60.39 -3.89
N ALA A 314 5.11 -60.95 -2.73
CA ALA A 314 5.60 -60.19 -1.58
C ALA A 314 6.92 -59.48 -1.91
N LYS A 315 7.87 -60.15 -2.56
CA LYS A 315 9.16 -59.57 -2.96
C LYS A 315 9.01 -58.47 -4.03
N VAL A 316 8.13 -58.63 -5.02
CA VAL A 316 7.85 -57.58 -6.02
C VAL A 316 7.18 -56.37 -5.37
N ALA A 317 6.26 -56.60 -4.41
CA ALA A 317 5.64 -55.53 -3.64
C ALA A 317 6.68 -54.81 -2.77
N GLU A 318 7.62 -55.55 -2.17
CA GLU A 318 8.72 -54.99 -1.39
C GLU A 318 9.67 -54.15 -2.25
N ASP A 319 10.08 -54.64 -3.42
CA ASP A 319 10.92 -53.89 -4.36
C ASP A 319 10.22 -52.63 -4.88
N SER A 320 8.91 -52.70 -5.19
CA SER A 320 8.10 -51.54 -5.57
C SER A 320 8.02 -50.51 -4.44
N HIS A 321 7.90 -50.97 -3.19
CA HIS A 321 7.91 -50.10 -2.02
C HIS A 321 9.27 -49.42 -1.83
N ARG A 322 10.38 -50.17 -1.92
CA ARG A 322 11.75 -49.64 -1.87
C ARG A 322 12.00 -48.61 -2.97
N MET A 323 11.48 -48.86 -4.18
CA MET A 323 11.60 -47.91 -5.30
C MET A 323 10.80 -46.64 -5.07
N THR A 324 9.56 -46.77 -4.59
CA THR A 324 8.71 -45.63 -4.24
C THR A 324 9.41 -44.77 -3.18
N ALA A 325 9.98 -45.40 -2.14
CA ALA A 325 10.74 -44.71 -1.10
C ALA A 325 11.99 -44.01 -1.66
N PHE A 326 12.72 -44.64 -2.59
CA PHE A 326 13.86 -44.03 -3.28
C PHE A 326 13.44 -42.81 -4.11
N ASN A 327 12.37 -42.92 -4.90
CA ASN A 327 11.85 -41.81 -5.72
C ASN A 327 11.38 -40.65 -4.85
N THR A 328 10.68 -40.93 -3.74
CA THR A 328 10.29 -39.90 -2.77
C THR A 328 11.52 -39.23 -2.16
N LYS A 329 12.55 -39.98 -1.77
CA LYS A 329 13.81 -39.42 -1.25
C LYS A 329 14.55 -38.58 -2.29
N THR A 330 14.57 -39.03 -3.55
CA THR A 330 15.19 -38.29 -4.67
C THR A 330 14.44 -36.99 -4.95
N GLN A 331 13.11 -37.02 -5.02
CA GLN A 331 12.29 -35.82 -5.15
C GLN A 331 12.50 -34.85 -3.99
N GLN A 332 12.57 -35.36 -2.76
CA GLN A 332 12.88 -34.54 -1.58
C GLN A 332 14.29 -33.94 -1.65
N ARG A 333 15.30 -34.69 -2.15
CA ARG A 333 16.66 -34.19 -2.40
C ARG A 333 16.63 -33.04 -3.39
N ASP A 334 15.91 -33.17 -4.50
CA ASP A 334 15.86 -32.16 -5.55
C ASP A 334 15.15 -30.89 -5.07
N ILE A 335 14.05 -31.04 -4.32
CA ILE A 335 13.37 -29.91 -3.67
C ILE A 335 14.32 -29.21 -2.70
N ARG A 336 15.04 -29.96 -1.86
CA ARG A 336 16.00 -29.38 -0.89
C ARG A 336 17.16 -28.69 -1.60
N THR A 337 17.68 -29.29 -2.67
CA THR A 337 18.74 -28.73 -3.51
C THR A 337 18.30 -27.38 -4.08
N HIS A 338 17.10 -27.33 -4.66
CA HIS A 338 16.53 -26.09 -5.18
C HIS A 338 16.36 -25.02 -4.08
N VAL A 339 15.88 -25.40 -2.90
CA VAL A 339 15.75 -24.48 -1.76
C VAL A 339 17.12 -23.94 -1.33
N VAL A 340 18.15 -24.79 -1.23
CA VAL A 340 19.53 -24.38 -0.90
C VAL A 340 20.07 -23.38 -1.94
N GLU A 341 19.89 -23.65 -3.23
CA GLU A 341 20.31 -22.74 -4.31
C GLU A 341 19.62 -21.36 -4.22
N VAL A 342 18.30 -21.35 -3.98
CA VAL A 342 17.52 -20.11 -3.83
C VAL A 342 17.95 -19.33 -2.59
N MET A 343 18.16 -20.02 -1.46
CA MET A 343 18.63 -19.38 -0.22
C MET A 343 20.04 -18.83 -0.37
N HIS A 344 20.94 -19.55 -1.03
CA HIS A 344 22.30 -19.10 -1.34
C HIS A 344 22.29 -17.83 -2.19
N MET A 345 21.53 -17.82 -3.29
CA MET A 345 21.38 -16.63 -4.15
C MET A 345 20.81 -15.42 -3.40
N LYS A 346 19.83 -15.65 -2.52
CA LYS A 346 19.25 -14.59 -1.70
C LYS A 346 20.28 -14.04 -0.70
N ASN A 347 21.08 -14.90 -0.09
CA ASN A 347 22.14 -14.50 0.84
C ASN A 347 23.24 -13.71 0.12
N GLN A 348 23.69 -14.17 -1.05
CA GLN A 348 24.65 -13.43 -1.88
C GLN A 348 24.12 -12.03 -2.23
N ASN A 349 22.89 -11.90 -2.68
CA ASN A 349 22.29 -10.59 -2.98
C ASN A 349 22.20 -9.68 -1.76
N ALA A 350 21.91 -10.23 -0.57
CA ALA A 350 21.87 -9.45 0.67
C ALA A 350 23.25 -8.93 1.07
N ILE A 351 24.30 -9.77 0.94
CA ILE A 351 25.69 -9.37 1.17
C ILE A 351 26.10 -8.27 0.20
N GLY A 352 25.83 -8.44 -1.10
CA GLY A 352 26.12 -7.42 -2.11
C GLY A 352 25.42 -6.08 -1.83
N ALA A 353 24.13 -6.13 -1.47
CA ALA A 353 23.37 -4.92 -1.16
C ALA A 353 23.93 -4.18 0.05
N LYS A 354 24.34 -4.92 1.10
CA LYS A 354 24.95 -4.34 2.30
C LYS A 354 26.30 -3.68 1.97
N LEU A 355 27.13 -4.33 1.16
CA LEU A 355 28.42 -3.75 0.73
C LEU A 355 28.24 -2.48 -0.11
N ALA A 356 27.25 -2.48 -1.01
CA ALA A 356 26.90 -1.29 -1.79
C ALA A 356 26.43 -0.14 -0.87
N GLU A 357 25.59 -0.44 0.12
CA GLU A 357 25.13 0.55 1.11
C GLU A 357 26.29 1.09 1.96
N GLU A 358 27.17 0.23 2.49
CA GLU A 358 28.34 0.65 3.25
C GLU A 358 29.31 1.52 2.42
N HIS A 359 29.49 1.20 1.13
CA HIS A 359 30.31 2.02 0.23
C HIS A 359 29.65 3.37 -0.06
N MET A 360 28.34 3.38 -0.26
CA MET A 360 27.57 4.61 -0.44
C MET A 360 27.60 5.50 0.77
N ASP A 361 27.47 4.94 1.97
CA ASP A 361 27.50 5.72 3.20
C ASP A 361 28.91 6.30 3.41
N LYS A 362 29.98 5.61 3.00
CA LYS A 362 31.32 6.20 2.92
C LYS A 362 31.37 7.38 1.94
N CYS A 363 30.87 7.23 0.71
CA CYS A 363 30.79 8.34 -0.24
C CYS A 363 29.88 9.49 0.26
N ALA A 364 28.78 9.16 0.92
CA ALA A 364 27.82 10.10 1.51
C ALA A 364 28.44 10.89 2.66
N SER A 365 29.24 10.24 3.51
CA SER A 365 29.92 10.87 4.63
C SER A 365 30.97 11.90 4.18
N VAL A 366 31.57 11.69 3.00
CA VAL A 366 32.42 12.68 2.32
C VAL A 366 31.59 13.84 1.75
N LEU A 367 30.29 13.64 1.52
CA LEU A 367 29.34 14.60 0.92
C LEU A 367 28.38 15.26 1.93
N MET A 368 28.39 14.93 3.22
CA MET A 368 27.36 15.33 4.22
C MET A 368 27.94 15.85 5.54
N CYS A 369 28.58 17.01 5.52
CA CYS A 369 28.78 17.88 6.69
C CYS A 369 27.83 19.13 6.63
N SER A 370 27.63 19.81 7.77
CA SER A 370 26.42 20.56 8.21
C SER A 370 25.88 21.77 7.39
N LEU A 371 24.81 22.42 7.86
CA LEU A 371 24.24 23.68 7.32
C LEU A 371 25.23 24.86 7.26
N ASP A 372 26.23 24.87 8.15
CA ASP A 372 27.37 25.82 8.11
C ASP A 372 28.30 25.52 6.91
N GLU A 373 28.18 24.31 6.37
CA GLU A 373 28.80 23.86 5.13
C GLU A 373 27.98 24.24 3.90
N PHE A 374 26.72 24.70 3.97
CA PHE A 374 26.00 25.15 2.78
C PHE A 374 26.68 26.38 2.16
N ALA A 375 27.10 27.34 2.97
CA ALA A 375 27.91 28.48 2.50
C ALA A 375 29.27 28.02 1.91
N LYS A 376 29.92 27.04 2.55
CA LYS A 376 31.16 26.42 2.02
C LYS A 376 30.91 25.61 0.74
N ARG A 377 29.75 24.95 0.59
CA ARG A 377 29.29 24.19 -0.57
C ARG A 377 28.81 25.08 -1.70
N VAL A 378 28.30 26.27 -1.42
CA VAL A 378 28.01 27.29 -2.42
C VAL A 378 29.34 27.78 -3.00
N HIS A 379 30.31 28.09 -2.15
CA HIS A 379 31.64 28.51 -2.62
C HIS A 379 32.41 27.37 -3.33
N TYR A 380 32.37 26.15 -2.78
CA TYR A 380 32.94 24.96 -3.39
C TYR A 380 32.19 24.58 -4.67
N GLY A 381 30.87 24.66 -4.68
CA GLY A 381 30.01 24.41 -5.83
C GLY A 381 30.27 25.41 -6.95
N PHE A 382 30.50 26.68 -6.62
CA PHE A 382 30.93 27.69 -7.58
C PHE A 382 32.29 27.35 -8.19
N THR A 383 33.26 26.99 -7.35
CA THR A 383 34.62 26.65 -7.79
C THR A 383 34.65 25.33 -8.57
N ALA A 384 33.86 24.35 -8.15
CA ALA A 384 33.68 23.06 -8.81
C ALA A 384 32.93 23.21 -10.14
N ALA A 385 31.89 24.05 -10.21
CA ALA A 385 31.18 24.34 -11.45
C ALA A 385 32.09 25.06 -12.46
N ALA A 386 32.85 26.06 -12.02
CA ALA A 386 33.83 26.73 -12.87
C ALA A 386 34.90 25.75 -13.39
N SER A 387 35.36 24.83 -12.53
CA SER A 387 36.33 23.79 -12.93
C SER A 387 35.72 22.76 -13.88
N LEU A 388 34.50 22.28 -13.61
CA LEU A 388 33.78 21.30 -14.41
C LEU A 388 33.46 21.80 -15.82
N LEU A 389 33.13 23.09 -15.93
CA LEU A 389 32.85 23.74 -17.20
C LEU A 389 34.12 24.25 -17.90
N GLU A 390 35.29 24.12 -17.27
CA GLU A 390 36.57 24.65 -17.76
C GLU A 390 36.52 26.16 -18.07
N VAL A 391 35.88 26.94 -17.18
CA VAL A 391 35.67 28.39 -17.35
C VAL A 391 36.25 29.17 -16.19
N SER A 392 36.68 30.41 -16.46
CA SER A 392 36.98 31.36 -15.39
C SER A 392 35.70 31.76 -14.68
N LYS A 393 35.83 32.16 -13.40
CA LYS A 393 34.70 32.76 -12.65
C LYS A 393 34.09 33.96 -13.38
N THR A 394 34.90 34.72 -14.13
CA THR A 394 34.49 35.91 -14.88
C THR A 394 33.68 35.61 -16.14
N GLU A 395 33.66 34.36 -16.62
CA GLU A 395 32.86 33.95 -17.79
C GLU A 395 31.58 33.20 -17.43
N LEU A 396 31.50 32.65 -16.22
CA LEU A 396 30.38 31.83 -15.75
C LEU A 396 29.15 32.68 -15.43
N HIS A 397 28.02 32.41 -16.10
CA HIS A 397 26.72 32.95 -15.71
C HIS A 397 26.09 32.12 -14.60
N VAL A 398 25.41 32.79 -13.68
CA VAL A 398 24.83 32.15 -12.50
C VAL A 398 23.35 32.51 -12.43
N VAL A 399 22.49 31.51 -12.37
CA VAL A 399 21.06 31.70 -12.17
C VAL A 399 20.68 31.13 -10.81
N VAL A 400 20.24 31.99 -9.89
CA VAL A 400 19.66 31.58 -8.62
C VAL A 400 18.16 31.40 -8.84
N TRP A 401 17.65 30.17 -8.75
CA TRP A 401 16.26 29.83 -9.03
C TRP A 401 15.48 29.55 -7.75
N CYS A 402 14.61 30.47 -7.36
CA CYS A 402 13.78 30.37 -6.18
C CYS A 402 12.32 30.10 -6.57
N ASP A 403 11.88 28.85 -6.46
CA ASP A 403 10.47 28.49 -6.69
C ASP A 403 9.71 28.39 -5.37
N CYS A 404 9.06 29.49 -4.99
CA CYS A 404 8.23 29.57 -3.79
C CYS A 404 6.79 29.12 -4.03
N THR A 405 6.40 28.76 -5.26
CA THR A 405 5.04 28.30 -5.58
C THR A 405 4.69 27.02 -4.82
N LYS A 406 5.71 26.25 -4.44
CA LYS A 406 5.62 24.98 -3.72
C LYS A 406 5.61 25.13 -2.19
N LEU A 407 5.92 26.31 -1.66
CA LEU A 407 6.19 26.51 -0.24
C LEU A 407 4.97 26.90 0.60
N GLY A 408 3.78 26.99 0.00
CA GLY A 408 2.56 27.38 0.72
C GLY A 408 2.72 28.77 1.37
N ILE A 409 2.20 28.94 2.59
CA ILE A 409 2.40 30.17 3.38
C ILE A 409 3.80 30.10 4.00
N MET A 410 4.72 30.94 3.52
CA MET A 410 6.07 31.02 4.06
C MET A 410 6.11 31.76 5.40
N GLN A 411 6.87 31.25 6.35
CA GLN A 411 7.19 31.96 7.59
C GLN A 411 8.26 33.03 7.34
N GLN A 412 8.28 34.08 8.17
CA GLN A 412 9.26 35.17 8.03
C GLN A 412 10.71 34.67 8.10
N SER A 413 10.99 33.65 8.92
CA SER A 413 12.31 33.01 8.99
C SER A 413 12.72 32.36 7.67
N GLU A 414 11.80 31.72 6.96
CA GLU A 414 12.04 31.10 5.65
C GLU A 414 12.29 32.17 4.58
N ILE A 415 11.53 33.27 4.60
CA ILE A 415 11.73 34.43 3.73
C ILE A 415 13.11 35.05 3.97
N ASN A 416 13.52 35.22 5.23
CA ASN A 416 14.82 35.75 5.58
C ASN A 416 15.96 34.86 5.07
N ALA A 417 15.88 33.55 5.34
CA ALA A 417 16.89 32.59 4.91
C ALA A 417 17.00 32.52 3.37
N LEU A 418 15.86 32.59 2.66
CA LEU A 418 15.85 32.59 1.20
C LEU A 418 16.55 33.84 0.63
N ALA A 419 16.24 35.02 1.17
CA ALA A 419 16.84 36.27 0.74
C ALA A 419 18.35 36.32 1.04
N GLU A 420 18.78 35.91 2.23
CA GLU A 420 20.19 35.83 2.64
C GLU A 420 20.99 34.86 1.75
N ASN A 421 20.42 33.69 1.43
CA ASN A 421 21.05 32.72 0.54
C ASN A 421 21.17 33.23 -0.90
N ALA A 422 20.11 33.87 -1.42
CA ALA A 422 20.12 34.45 -2.75
C ALA A 422 21.17 35.56 -2.85
N GLU A 423 21.25 36.44 -1.85
CA GLU A 423 22.22 37.53 -1.76
C GLU A 423 23.65 37.02 -1.80
N SER A 424 23.95 36.03 -0.95
CA SER A 424 25.26 35.40 -0.84
C SER A 424 25.70 34.76 -2.17
N LEU A 425 24.76 34.12 -2.88
CA LEU A 425 24.99 33.53 -4.21
C LEU A 425 25.25 34.60 -5.28
N LEU A 426 24.41 35.64 -5.34
CA LEU A 426 24.58 36.73 -6.30
C LEU A 426 25.92 37.46 -6.09
N ARG A 427 26.36 37.61 -4.84
CA ARG A 427 27.64 38.26 -4.51
C ARG A 427 28.87 37.50 -4.99
N GLN A 428 28.77 36.19 -5.25
CA GLN A 428 29.92 35.42 -5.77
C GLN A 428 30.32 35.87 -7.19
N ASN A 429 29.35 36.36 -7.98
CA ASN A 429 29.61 36.86 -9.31
C ASN A 429 28.63 37.98 -9.68
N PRO A 430 28.77 39.16 -9.06
CA PRO A 430 27.73 40.18 -9.03
C PRO A 430 27.36 40.68 -10.44
N GLU A 431 28.30 40.70 -11.38
CA GLU A 431 28.08 41.16 -12.76
C GLU A 431 27.41 40.11 -13.67
N ARG A 432 27.39 38.85 -13.26
CA ARG A 432 26.92 37.72 -14.09
C ARG A 432 26.02 36.75 -13.35
N SER A 433 25.38 37.24 -12.28
CA SER A 433 24.39 36.47 -11.53
C SER A 433 23.01 37.11 -11.63
N VAL A 434 21.97 36.30 -11.72
CA VAL A 434 20.58 36.75 -11.68
C VAL A 434 19.75 35.82 -10.82
N LEU A 435 18.85 36.41 -10.04
CA LEU A 435 17.82 35.70 -9.32
C LEU A 435 16.57 35.59 -10.20
N VAL A 436 16.00 34.40 -10.28
CA VAL A 436 14.64 34.16 -10.77
C VAL A 436 13.80 33.74 -9.57
N LEU A 437 12.78 34.52 -9.23
CA LEU A 437 11.88 34.25 -8.11
C LEU A 437 10.46 34.03 -8.62
N LEU A 438 9.94 32.83 -8.40
CA LEU A 438 8.53 32.48 -8.60
C LEU A 438 7.82 32.59 -7.24
N PRO A 439 7.01 33.64 -6.99
CA PRO A 439 6.41 33.87 -5.68
C PRO A 439 5.35 32.82 -5.33
N PRO A 440 4.95 32.69 -4.05
CA PRO A 440 3.83 31.85 -3.64
C PRO A 440 2.54 32.18 -4.40
N LEU A 441 1.70 31.17 -4.62
CA LEU A 441 0.49 31.25 -5.45
C LEU A 441 -0.48 32.31 -4.91
N MET A 442 -0.98 33.20 -5.77
CA MET A 442 -2.17 34.01 -5.47
C MET A 442 -3.42 33.14 -5.63
N GLY A 443 -3.99 32.63 -4.53
CA GLY A 443 -5.37 32.13 -4.55
C GLY A 443 -6.31 33.25 -5.03
N GLY A 444 -7.46 32.92 -5.65
CA GLY A 444 -8.36 33.82 -6.37
C GLY A 444 -8.72 35.18 -5.72
N SER A 445 -9.57 35.97 -6.39
CA SER A 445 -9.83 37.40 -6.06
C SER A 445 -10.08 37.76 -4.59
N THR A 446 -10.49 36.80 -3.74
CA THR A 446 -10.64 36.96 -2.28
C THR A 446 -9.36 36.69 -1.46
N CYS A 447 -8.42 35.85 -1.91
CA CYS A 447 -7.12 35.60 -1.26
C CYS A 447 -6.02 36.61 -1.68
N ALA A 448 -6.23 37.33 -2.77
CA ALA A 448 -5.31 38.36 -3.26
C ALA A 448 -5.01 39.46 -2.21
N VAL A 449 -5.92 39.71 -1.25
CA VAL A 449 -5.73 40.72 -0.22
C VAL A 449 -4.74 40.26 0.87
N SER A 450 -4.81 39.01 1.33
CA SER A 450 -3.88 38.52 2.37
C SER A 450 -2.49 38.20 1.81
N MET A 451 -2.40 37.70 0.58
CA MET A 451 -1.12 37.29 -0.03
C MET A 451 -0.35 38.41 -0.73
N ARG A 452 -1.01 39.56 -1.04
CA ARG A 452 -0.27 40.81 -1.30
C ARG A 452 0.69 41.15 -0.16
N SER A 453 0.36 40.77 1.08
CA SER A 453 1.26 40.96 2.21
C SER A 453 2.50 40.07 2.14
N ASP A 454 2.41 38.85 1.63
CA ASP A 454 3.55 37.92 1.56
C ASP A 454 4.49 38.22 0.40
N ILE A 455 3.94 38.60 -0.76
CA ILE A 455 4.75 39.13 -1.88
C ILE A 455 5.48 40.38 -1.43
N ARG A 456 4.80 41.29 -0.73
CA ARG A 456 5.44 42.50 -0.20
C ARG A 456 6.51 42.18 0.83
N LYS A 457 6.31 41.19 1.71
CA LYS A 457 7.37 40.72 2.63
C LYS A 457 8.57 40.17 1.88
N LEU A 458 8.37 39.45 0.78
CA LEU A 458 9.46 39.01 -0.09
C LEU A 458 10.17 40.23 -0.70
N GLU A 459 9.44 41.14 -1.36
CA GLU A 459 10.00 42.35 -1.96
C GLU A 459 10.80 43.19 -0.94
N ASP A 460 10.21 43.48 0.22
CA ASP A 460 10.85 44.24 1.29
C ASP A 460 12.09 43.50 1.80
N LYS A 461 12.03 42.17 1.99
CA LYS A 461 13.16 41.41 2.52
C LYS A 461 14.31 41.24 1.53
N PHE A 462 14.01 41.07 0.24
CA PHE A 462 15.03 41.03 -0.82
C PHE A 462 15.68 42.41 -0.99
N LEU A 463 14.90 43.49 -0.91
CA LEU A 463 15.43 44.86 -0.90
C LEU A 463 16.32 45.13 0.32
N ASP A 464 15.94 44.67 1.52
CA ASP A 464 16.78 44.75 2.73
C ASP A 464 18.12 44.00 2.57
N ASN A 465 18.19 43.04 1.63
CA ASN A 465 19.39 42.30 1.26
C ASN A 465 20.10 42.90 0.02
N ASN A 466 19.81 44.15 -0.36
CA ASN A 466 20.40 44.82 -1.54
C ASN A 466 20.15 44.07 -2.86
N ILE A 467 19.01 43.39 -2.98
CA ILE A 467 18.56 42.76 -4.22
C ILE A 467 17.33 43.50 -4.75
N GLU A 468 17.52 44.30 -5.79
CA GLU A 468 16.42 44.92 -6.53
C GLU A 468 15.65 43.85 -7.29
N LEU A 469 14.37 43.70 -6.95
CA LEU A 469 13.44 42.85 -7.66
C LEU A 469 12.72 43.64 -8.75
N LYS A 470 12.84 43.17 -9.99
CA LYS A 470 12.11 43.67 -11.15
C LYS A 470 11.03 42.65 -11.55
N PRO A 471 9.73 43.00 -11.47
CA PRO A 471 8.67 42.08 -11.87
C PRO A 471 8.69 41.86 -13.38
N PHE A 472 8.32 40.66 -13.81
CA PHE A 472 8.03 40.33 -15.21
C PHE A 472 6.79 39.43 -15.29
N PHE A 473 6.05 39.55 -16.38
CA PHE A 473 4.84 38.76 -16.62
C PHE A 473 5.17 37.51 -17.45
N LEU A 474 4.97 36.35 -16.85
CA LEU A 474 4.99 35.06 -17.51
C LEU A 474 3.62 34.81 -18.14
N ASN A 475 3.49 35.21 -19.40
CA ASN A 475 2.28 34.96 -20.18
C ASN A 475 2.27 33.51 -20.65
N MET A 476 1.14 32.83 -20.46
CA MET A 476 0.91 31.43 -20.82
C MET A 476 0.10 31.34 -22.10
N ASP A 477 0.39 30.33 -22.93
CA ASP A 477 -0.51 29.91 -23.98
C ASP A 477 -1.65 29.09 -23.37
N ILE A 478 -2.83 29.71 -23.32
CA ILE A 478 -4.06 29.16 -22.73
C ILE A 478 -4.95 28.44 -23.75
N SER A 479 -4.48 28.24 -24.98
CA SER A 479 -5.25 27.52 -26.01
C SER A 479 -5.73 26.13 -25.55
N ASN A 480 -4.99 25.51 -24.63
CA ASN A 480 -5.28 24.18 -24.06
C ASN A 480 -5.84 24.21 -22.62
N VAL A 481 -6.13 25.38 -22.05
CA VAL A 481 -6.66 25.48 -20.67
C VAL A 481 -8.17 25.34 -20.69
N HIS A 482 -8.71 24.60 -19.71
CA HIS A 482 -10.16 24.46 -19.53
C HIS A 482 -10.74 25.88 -19.31
N GLY A 483 -11.62 26.34 -20.21
CA GLY A 483 -12.14 27.73 -20.27
C GLY A 483 -13.04 28.16 -19.09
N ASN A 484 -12.72 27.74 -17.87
CA ASN A 484 -13.46 28.00 -16.64
C ASN A 484 -13.08 29.33 -15.95
N ARG A 485 -12.03 30.01 -16.41
CA ARG A 485 -11.59 31.30 -15.85
C ARG A 485 -11.50 32.40 -16.91
N ASP A 486 -12.03 33.56 -16.56
CA ASP A 486 -11.85 34.85 -17.25
C ASP A 486 -10.58 35.62 -16.82
N ILE A 487 -9.68 34.98 -16.05
CA ILE A 487 -8.51 35.65 -15.46
C ILE A 487 -7.40 35.78 -16.52
N PRO A 488 -6.65 36.90 -16.55
CA PRO A 488 -5.51 37.06 -17.45
C PRO A 488 -4.51 35.92 -17.31
N SER A 489 -4.07 35.40 -18.47
CA SER A 489 -3.11 34.32 -18.66
C SER A 489 -1.66 34.71 -18.30
N SER A 490 -1.47 35.50 -17.26
CA SER A 490 -0.18 36.06 -16.87
C SER A 490 0.12 35.79 -15.40
N PHE A 491 1.23 35.11 -15.13
CA PHE A 491 1.75 34.92 -13.77
C PHE A 491 2.88 35.94 -13.51
N VAL A 492 2.89 36.59 -12.36
CA VAL A 492 3.93 37.57 -12.02
C VAL A 492 5.11 36.84 -11.40
N CYS A 493 6.27 36.98 -12.03
CA CYS A 493 7.55 36.49 -11.56
C CYS A 493 8.47 37.69 -11.29
N TYR A 494 9.63 37.45 -10.68
CA TYR A 494 10.62 38.48 -10.42
C TYR A 494 11.99 38.07 -10.93
N LEU A 495 12.71 39.05 -11.50
CA LEU A 495 14.15 38.99 -11.69
C LEU A 495 14.81 39.81 -10.58
N GLY A 496 15.80 39.26 -9.90
CA GLY A 496 16.57 39.99 -8.89
C GLY A 496 18.02 40.17 -9.32
N LEU A 497 18.56 41.37 -9.12
CA LEU A 497 19.98 41.69 -9.28
C LEU A 497 20.49 42.42 -8.04
N LEU A 498 21.79 42.34 -7.77
CA LEU A 498 22.37 43.16 -6.70
C LEU A 498 22.33 44.63 -7.07
N ASP A 499 21.90 45.48 -6.14
CA ASP A 499 21.76 46.93 -6.34
C ASP A 499 23.07 47.57 -6.83
N SER A 500 24.21 47.07 -6.33
CA SER A 500 25.54 47.54 -6.70
C SER A 500 25.91 47.31 -8.17
N THR A 501 25.12 46.53 -8.91
CA THR A 501 25.40 46.11 -10.29
C THR A 501 24.42 46.67 -11.31
N LEU A 502 23.47 47.49 -10.84
CA LEU A 502 22.50 48.16 -11.69
C LEU A 502 23.12 49.39 -12.35
N PRO A 503 22.69 49.76 -13.58
CA PRO A 503 23.16 50.97 -14.25
C PRO A 503 22.77 52.23 -13.45
N THR A 504 23.73 53.14 -13.23
CA THR A 504 23.61 54.26 -12.27
C THR A 504 22.61 55.36 -12.65
N LYS A 505 21.88 55.31 -13.77
CA LYS A 505 20.89 56.36 -14.11
C LYS A 505 19.73 55.87 -14.98
N GLY A 506 18.50 56.14 -14.50
CA GLY A 506 17.53 56.88 -15.32
C GLY A 506 16.16 56.28 -15.62
N THR A 507 15.39 55.77 -14.65
CA THR A 507 13.90 55.69 -14.77
C THR A 507 13.17 55.81 -13.42
N LEU A 508 12.86 57.05 -13.04
CA LEU A 508 11.54 57.55 -12.60
C LEU A 508 10.69 56.92 -11.48
N HIS A 509 11.01 55.82 -10.78
CA HIS A 509 10.01 55.26 -9.85
C HIS A 509 10.28 55.04 -8.35
N ARG A 510 11.48 55.19 -7.79
CA ARG A 510 11.64 55.24 -6.30
C ARG A 510 12.73 56.22 -5.86
N ALA A 511 12.44 56.93 -4.77
CA ALA A 511 13.18 58.08 -4.27
C ALA A 511 14.59 57.74 -3.77
N TRP A 512 15.52 58.65 -4.07
CA TRP A 512 16.93 58.69 -3.69
C TRP A 512 17.18 58.45 -2.18
N ARG A 513 18.10 57.52 -1.87
CA ARG A 513 19.01 57.68 -0.73
C ARG A 513 20.45 57.78 -1.27
N SER A 514 20.94 59.02 -1.29
CA SER A 514 22.34 59.50 -1.28
C SER A 514 23.48 58.68 -1.94
N ALA A 515 24.05 59.28 -3.00
CA ALA A 515 25.47 59.40 -3.38
C ALA A 515 26.34 58.11 -3.51
N SER A 516 26.96 57.83 -4.65
CA SER A 516 28.09 58.61 -5.17
C SER A 516 28.36 58.32 -6.67
N THR A 517 29.10 59.24 -7.28
CA THR A 517 29.41 59.36 -8.70
C THR A 517 30.31 58.25 -9.25
N GLY A 518 29.81 57.52 -10.25
CA GLY A 518 30.63 56.73 -11.18
C GLY A 518 30.63 55.23 -10.89
N ALA A 519 29.55 54.51 -11.23
CA ALA A 519 29.72 53.08 -11.46
C ALA A 519 30.43 52.91 -12.81
N ASP A 520 31.59 52.27 -12.80
CA ASP A 520 32.27 51.85 -14.01
C ASP A 520 31.32 51.04 -14.87
N LYS A 521 31.28 51.33 -16.18
CA LYS A 521 30.45 50.59 -17.15
C LYS A 521 30.75 49.08 -17.13
N GLU A 522 31.92 48.70 -16.61
CA GLU A 522 32.37 47.32 -16.46
C GLU A 522 31.59 46.57 -15.35
N ASN A 523 31.08 47.28 -14.34
CA ASN A 523 30.41 46.65 -13.18
C ASN A 523 28.89 46.46 -13.38
N ILE A 524 28.36 46.76 -14.58
CA ILE A 524 26.93 46.59 -14.88
C ILE A 524 26.64 45.12 -15.16
N ASN A 525 25.67 44.56 -14.45
CA ASN A 525 25.30 43.17 -14.61
C ASN A 525 24.84 42.87 -16.06
N VAL A 526 25.37 41.80 -16.65
CA VAL A 526 25.12 41.40 -18.04
C VAL A 526 23.63 41.14 -18.31
N PHE A 527 22.88 40.70 -17.30
CA PHE A 527 21.44 40.45 -17.40
C PHE A 527 20.63 41.74 -17.53
N CYS A 528 21.16 42.92 -17.20
CA CYS A 528 20.50 44.21 -17.45
C CYS A 528 20.24 44.48 -18.94
N LYS A 529 20.99 43.82 -19.83
CA LYS A 529 20.87 43.94 -21.29
C LYS A 529 19.96 42.85 -21.90
N LYS A 530 19.55 41.86 -21.11
CA LYS A 530 18.72 40.76 -21.60
C LYS A 530 17.30 41.23 -21.85
N GLU A 531 16.70 40.69 -22.90
CA GLU A 531 15.37 41.10 -23.33
C GLU A 531 14.32 40.90 -22.22
N LEU A 532 14.39 39.80 -21.47
CA LEU A 532 13.49 39.54 -20.36
C LEU A 532 13.57 40.63 -19.27
N TRP A 533 14.77 41.13 -18.98
CA TRP A 533 14.96 42.23 -18.04
C TRP A 533 14.41 43.55 -18.59
N CYS A 534 14.66 43.86 -19.86
CA CYS A 534 14.23 45.11 -20.48
C CYS A 534 12.71 45.16 -20.69
N LYS A 535 12.13 44.10 -21.25
CA LYS A 535 10.72 44.03 -21.66
C LYS A 535 9.77 43.57 -20.56
N GLN A 536 10.29 42.93 -19.50
CA GLN A 536 9.49 42.40 -18.40
C GLN A 536 8.40 41.41 -18.86
N ALA A 537 8.66 40.71 -19.96
CA ALA A 537 7.80 39.67 -20.52
C ALA A 537 8.62 38.74 -21.41
N LEU A 538 8.19 37.49 -21.54
CA LEU A 538 8.67 36.60 -22.61
C LEU A 538 8.15 37.08 -23.98
N GLN A 539 8.83 36.67 -25.07
CA GLN A 539 8.29 36.92 -26.41
C GLN A 539 7.02 36.10 -26.63
N GLN A 540 6.05 36.63 -27.38
CA GLN A 540 4.77 35.95 -27.64
C GLN A 540 4.93 34.59 -28.33
N SER A 541 5.92 34.45 -29.22
CA SER A 541 6.31 33.19 -29.86
C SER A 541 6.90 32.16 -28.88
N GLN A 542 7.23 32.59 -27.66
CA GLN A 542 7.86 31.82 -26.61
C GLN A 542 6.97 31.73 -25.38
N TYR A 543 5.65 31.85 -25.50
CA TYR A 543 4.78 31.59 -24.35
C TYR A 543 4.79 30.09 -24.02
N PRO A 544 4.88 29.69 -22.74
CA PRO A 544 4.82 28.30 -22.37
C PRO A 544 3.40 27.81 -22.59
N ALA A 545 3.25 26.67 -23.26
CA ALA A 545 1.98 25.97 -23.27
C ALA A 545 1.68 25.49 -21.85
N ALA A 546 0.43 25.69 -21.40
CA ALA A 546 -0.07 25.00 -20.22
C ALA A 546 0.01 23.48 -20.43
N LEU A 547 0.27 22.74 -19.36
CA LEU A 547 0.26 21.27 -19.41
C LEU A 547 -1.11 20.78 -19.87
N GLU A 548 -1.15 19.68 -20.63
CA GLU A 548 -2.42 19.01 -20.90
C GLU A 548 -2.99 18.43 -19.60
N GLU A 549 -4.32 18.41 -19.46
CA GLU A 549 -5.00 17.93 -18.25
C GLU A 549 -4.58 16.50 -17.87
N ARG A 550 -4.30 15.64 -18.86
CA ARG A 550 -3.83 14.26 -18.64
C ARG A 550 -2.44 14.15 -18.02
N ASP A 551 -1.58 15.15 -18.23
CA ASP A 551 -0.19 15.17 -17.75
C ASP A 551 -0.07 15.87 -16.40
N PHE A 552 -1.18 16.46 -15.93
CA PHE A 552 -1.24 17.19 -14.69
C PHE A 552 -1.37 16.25 -13.48
N ILE A 553 -0.44 16.35 -12.53
CA ILE A 553 -0.50 15.60 -11.27
C ILE A 553 -1.10 16.51 -10.19
N VAL A 554 -2.37 16.29 -9.84
CA VAL A 554 -3.02 16.99 -8.71
C VAL A 554 -2.30 16.61 -7.41
N PRO A 555 -1.66 17.56 -6.71
CA PRO A 555 -1.12 17.28 -5.38
C PRO A 555 -2.29 16.92 -4.44
N GLY A 556 -2.39 15.65 -4.06
CA GLY A 556 -3.45 15.15 -3.16
C GLY A 556 -4.45 14.16 -3.76
N GLY A 557 -4.31 13.76 -5.03
CA GLY A 557 -5.28 12.89 -5.73
C GLY A 557 -5.59 11.52 -5.10
N ASN A 558 -4.83 11.04 -4.11
CA ASN A 558 -5.03 9.71 -3.54
C ASN A 558 -5.56 9.65 -2.10
N LEU A 559 -5.70 10.77 -1.38
CA LEU A 559 -6.28 10.74 -0.04
C LEU A 559 -6.96 12.08 0.30
N TRP A 560 -8.30 12.06 0.23
CA TRP A 560 -9.23 12.99 0.88
C TRP A 560 -9.48 14.33 0.17
N SER A 561 -10.40 14.33 -0.79
CA SER A 561 -11.11 15.55 -1.20
C SER A 561 -12.45 15.62 -0.48
N SER A 562 -12.58 16.53 0.48
CA SER A 562 -13.88 17.03 0.93
C SER A 562 -14.52 17.84 -0.22
N ASN A 563 -15.81 17.62 -0.49
CA ASN A 563 -16.51 18.22 -1.64
C ASN A 563 -16.66 19.76 -1.57
N GLU A 564 -16.22 20.41 -0.49
CA GLU A 564 -16.24 21.88 -0.34
C GLU A 564 -14.95 22.55 -0.88
N GLY A 565 -13.93 21.77 -1.25
CA GLY A 565 -12.65 22.25 -1.79
C GLY A 565 -12.60 22.45 -3.30
N ARG A 566 -13.67 22.19 -4.07
CA ARG A 566 -13.61 22.19 -5.55
C ARG A 566 -13.22 23.53 -6.17
N ARG A 567 -13.62 24.68 -5.61
CA ARG A 567 -13.23 26.01 -6.16
C ARG A 567 -11.81 26.44 -5.83
N ASN A 568 -11.26 26.02 -4.69
CA ASN A 568 -9.88 26.36 -4.32
C ASN A 568 -8.87 25.39 -4.97
N LEU A 569 -9.31 24.15 -5.21
CA LEU A 569 -8.53 23.18 -5.98
C LEU A 569 -8.45 23.59 -7.45
N THR A 570 -9.50 24.09 -8.11
CA THR A 570 -9.39 24.51 -9.53
C THR A 570 -8.32 25.56 -9.75
N ASP A 571 -8.19 26.54 -8.84
CA ASP A 571 -7.19 27.61 -8.98
C ASP A 571 -5.75 27.11 -8.81
N GLN A 572 -5.52 26.24 -7.81
CA GLN A 572 -4.23 25.62 -7.57
C GLN A 572 -3.90 24.58 -8.64
N GLN A 573 -4.91 23.88 -9.16
CA GLN A 573 -4.79 22.89 -10.22
C GLN A 573 -4.46 23.56 -11.55
N GLU A 574 -5.19 24.60 -11.94
CA GLU A 574 -4.91 25.39 -13.15
C GLU A 574 -3.53 26.03 -13.06
N LEU A 575 -3.12 26.59 -11.92
CA LEU A 575 -1.80 27.23 -11.81
C LEU A 575 -0.65 26.22 -11.75
N ALA A 576 -0.85 25.05 -11.14
CA ALA A 576 0.12 23.97 -11.23
C ALA A 576 0.16 23.34 -12.64
N GLN A 577 -0.94 23.39 -13.39
CA GLN A 577 -0.98 23.09 -14.83
C GLN A 577 -0.22 24.17 -15.63
N TRP A 578 -0.25 25.43 -15.21
CA TRP A 578 0.50 26.51 -15.84
C TRP A 578 2.00 26.41 -15.57
N LEU A 579 2.40 26.21 -14.30
CA LEU A 579 3.80 26.29 -13.87
C LEU A 579 4.52 24.94 -13.79
N GLY A 580 3.78 23.83 -13.76
CA GLY A 580 4.34 22.48 -13.62
C GLY A 580 4.98 21.90 -14.88
N GLY A 581 5.00 22.64 -15.99
CA GLY A 581 5.56 22.20 -17.25
C GLY A 581 7.07 22.41 -17.38
N LEU A 582 7.71 21.63 -18.24
CA LEU A 582 9.12 21.83 -18.63
C LEU A 582 9.32 23.16 -19.39
N SER A 583 8.28 23.64 -20.06
CA SER A 583 8.28 24.81 -20.94
C SER A 583 8.66 26.09 -20.20
N VAL A 584 8.10 26.32 -19.01
CA VAL A 584 8.34 27.52 -18.18
C VAL A 584 9.82 27.70 -17.84
N PRO A 585 10.49 26.76 -17.12
CA PRO A 585 11.92 26.91 -16.84
C PRO A 585 12.76 26.91 -18.12
N THR A 586 12.38 26.14 -19.15
CA THR A 586 13.13 26.13 -20.42
C THR A 586 13.15 27.51 -21.06
N GLN A 587 12.01 28.20 -21.15
CA GLN A 587 11.90 29.50 -21.81
C GLN A 587 12.53 30.63 -20.99
N ILE A 588 12.35 30.63 -19.66
CA ILE A 588 13.02 31.61 -18.79
C ILE A 588 14.53 31.48 -18.90
N LEU A 589 15.06 30.25 -18.81
CA LEU A 589 16.50 30.00 -18.94
C LEU A 589 17.00 30.34 -20.35
N SER A 590 16.26 29.98 -21.40
CA SER A 590 16.63 30.31 -22.78
C SER A 590 16.67 31.82 -23.01
N SER A 591 15.72 32.58 -22.44
CA SER A 591 15.67 34.04 -22.57
C SER A 591 16.81 34.73 -21.81
N LEU A 592 17.20 34.19 -20.65
CA LEU A 592 18.32 34.71 -19.87
C LEU A 592 19.68 34.31 -20.46
N LEU A 593 19.79 33.11 -21.01
CA LEU A 593 21.07 32.46 -21.34
C LEU A 593 21.28 32.18 -22.84
N SER A 594 20.44 32.70 -23.74
CA SER A 594 20.50 32.46 -25.20
C SER A 594 21.89 32.57 -25.82
N ASP A 595 22.72 33.45 -25.27
CA ASP A 595 24.04 33.81 -25.81
C ASP A 595 25.19 33.20 -24.99
N SER A 596 24.90 32.31 -24.04
CA SER A 596 25.90 31.73 -23.14
C SER A 596 25.71 30.23 -22.97
N ASN A 597 26.72 29.47 -23.39
CA ASN A 597 26.82 28.04 -23.09
C ASN A 597 27.46 27.78 -21.71
N LYS A 598 27.79 28.84 -20.96
CA LYS A 598 28.58 28.80 -19.73
C LYS A 598 27.73 29.30 -18.58
N ALA A 599 26.79 28.48 -18.14
CA ALA A 599 25.89 28.84 -17.06
C ALA A 599 25.74 27.73 -16.02
N VAL A 600 25.47 28.11 -14.77
CA VAL A 600 25.14 27.22 -13.68
C VAL A 600 23.87 27.69 -12.98
N ILE A 601 23.06 26.74 -12.54
CA ILE A 601 21.79 27.02 -11.86
C ILE A 601 21.89 26.57 -10.40
N PHE A 602 21.60 27.47 -9.48
CA PHE A 602 21.48 27.18 -8.05
C PHE A 602 20.02 27.28 -7.63
N ASN A 603 19.44 26.19 -7.15
CA ASN A 603 18.08 26.17 -6.63
C ASN A 603 18.09 26.07 -5.10
N PRO A 604 17.98 27.20 -4.35
CA PRO A 604 17.92 27.17 -2.90
C PRO A 604 16.57 26.68 -2.35
N THR A 605 15.55 26.51 -3.18
CA THR A 605 14.21 26.04 -2.78
C THR A 605 14.05 24.52 -2.85
N ALA A 606 12.87 24.02 -2.46
CA ALA A 606 12.56 22.59 -2.52
C ALA A 606 12.76 22.00 -3.93
N TYR A 607 12.95 20.68 -3.98
CA TYR A 607 13.30 19.96 -5.22
C TYR A 607 12.35 20.33 -6.37
N ASP A 608 12.95 20.71 -7.49
CA ASP A 608 12.23 21.12 -8.69
C ASP A 608 12.63 20.26 -9.89
N GLY A 609 11.95 19.13 -10.05
CA GLY A 609 12.24 18.20 -11.13
C GLY A 609 11.99 18.75 -12.54
N THR A 610 11.18 19.81 -12.70
CA THR A 610 10.96 20.43 -14.02
C THR A 610 12.12 21.35 -14.37
N LEU A 611 12.61 22.14 -13.40
CA LEU A 611 13.84 22.92 -13.54
C LEU A 611 15.04 22.05 -13.90
N GLU A 612 15.26 20.96 -13.17
CA GLU A 612 16.40 20.07 -13.43
C GLU A 612 16.34 19.47 -14.84
N LYS A 613 15.18 18.99 -15.27
CA LYS A 613 14.99 18.50 -16.63
C LYS A 613 15.22 19.59 -17.68
N ALA A 614 14.78 20.82 -17.42
CA ALA A 614 14.95 21.93 -18.36
C ALA A 614 16.43 22.31 -18.48
N ALA A 615 17.12 22.38 -17.37
CA ALA A 615 18.55 22.65 -17.32
C ALA A 615 19.37 21.56 -18.01
N ILE A 616 19.08 20.28 -17.74
CA ILE A 616 19.72 19.15 -18.43
C ILE A 616 19.47 19.23 -19.94
N LYS A 617 18.24 19.54 -20.35
CA LYS A 617 17.88 19.70 -21.77
C LYS A 617 18.67 20.84 -22.44
N LEU A 618 18.98 21.90 -21.70
CA LEU A 618 19.74 23.05 -22.17
C LEU A 618 21.26 22.91 -21.95
N GLY A 619 21.72 21.81 -21.33
CA GLY A 619 23.14 21.58 -21.05
C GLY A 619 23.70 22.37 -19.85
N TYR A 620 22.86 22.84 -18.93
CA TYR A 620 23.29 23.59 -17.74
C TYR A 620 23.32 22.71 -16.48
N PRO A 621 24.42 22.69 -15.71
CA PRO A 621 24.47 22.03 -14.41
C PRO A 621 23.53 22.71 -13.40
N VAL A 622 22.87 21.90 -12.55
CA VAL A 622 21.97 22.36 -11.48
C VAL A 622 22.46 21.89 -10.11
N PHE A 623 22.49 22.81 -9.15
CA PHE A 623 22.78 22.55 -7.75
C PHE A 623 21.56 22.93 -6.90
N SER A 624 20.84 21.96 -6.35
CA SER A 624 19.66 22.20 -5.49
C SER A 624 19.96 21.93 -4.00
N THR A 625 19.39 22.72 -3.09
CA THR A 625 19.41 22.46 -1.63
C THR A 625 18.66 21.18 -1.25
N ALA A 626 17.59 20.85 -1.99
CA ALA A 626 16.80 19.65 -1.78
C ALA A 626 17.40 18.38 -2.37
N SER A 627 18.58 18.49 -3.00
CA SER A 627 19.32 17.36 -3.57
C SER A 627 19.61 16.25 -2.55
N THR A 628 19.47 16.50 -1.23
CA THR A 628 19.70 15.51 -0.16
C THR A 628 18.65 14.39 -0.04
N THR A 629 17.46 14.45 -0.68
CA THR A 629 16.43 13.41 -0.46
C THR A 629 15.82 12.75 -1.69
N GLY A 630 15.58 13.47 -2.79
CA GLY A 630 14.95 12.91 -4.01
C GLY A 630 15.98 12.44 -5.04
N PRO A 631 16.74 13.36 -5.65
CA PRO A 631 17.83 13.04 -6.56
C PRO A 631 18.95 12.24 -5.90
N TRP A 632 19.29 12.51 -4.63
CA TRP A 632 20.22 11.67 -3.88
C TRP A 632 19.73 10.24 -3.72
N LYS A 633 18.44 10.04 -3.45
CA LYS A 633 17.87 8.68 -3.37
C LYS A 633 17.86 8.01 -4.74
N CYS A 634 17.53 8.73 -5.80
CA CYS A 634 17.56 8.21 -7.16
C CYS A 634 18.99 7.87 -7.61
N ALA A 635 19.96 8.77 -7.38
CA ALA A 635 21.37 8.55 -7.62
C ALA A 635 21.95 7.44 -6.74
N LYS A 636 21.54 7.37 -5.45
CA LYS A 636 21.85 6.26 -4.55
C LYS A 636 21.28 4.95 -5.10
N ASP A 637 20.03 4.91 -5.57
CA ASP A 637 19.46 3.71 -6.16
C ASP A 637 20.18 3.31 -7.46
N MET A 638 20.49 4.26 -8.35
CA MET A 638 21.21 4.01 -9.61
C MET A 638 22.66 3.53 -9.40
N VAL A 639 23.40 4.18 -8.49
CA VAL A 639 24.76 3.76 -8.14
C VAL A 639 24.73 2.41 -7.44
N ARG A 640 23.68 2.08 -6.69
CA ARG A 640 23.54 0.81 -5.97
C ARG A 640 23.39 -0.29 -7.00
N ASP A 641 22.50 -0.06 -7.95
CA ASP A 641 22.20 -1.02 -9.00
C ASP A 641 23.42 -1.21 -9.92
N PHE A 642 24.15 -0.14 -10.26
CA PHE A 642 25.43 -0.23 -10.97
C PHE A 642 26.48 -1.04 -10.21
N LEU A 643 26.71 -0.74 -8.93
CA LEU A 643 27.70 -1.46 -8.11
C LEU A 643 27.29 -2.92 -7.89
N MET A 644 26.00 -3.21 -7.76
CA MET A 644 25.47 -4.57 -7.67
C MET A 644 25.72 -5.36 -8.95
N GLU A 645 25.54 -4.76 -10.13
CA GLU A 645 25.86 -5.40 -11.40
C GLU A 645 27.38 -5.59 -11.55
N ALA A 646 28.19 -4.56 -11.25
CA ALA A 646 29.65 -4.66 -11.28
C ALA A 646 30.18 -5.78 -10.36
N TRP A 647 29.56 -5.94 -9.18
CA TRP A 647 29.87 -7.03 -8.26
C TRP A 647 29.51 -8.42 -8.81
N LYS A 648 28.35 -8.54 -9.46
CA LYS A 648 27.93 -9.79 -10.13
C LYS A 648 28.82 -10.15 -11.32
N THR A 649 29.26 -9.15 -12.10
CA THR A 649 30.07 -9.31 -13.31
C THR A 649 31.58 -9.34 -13.05
N LYS A 650 32.01 -9.06 -11.82
CA LYS A 650 33.42 -8.96 -11.40
C LYS A 650 34.21 -7.86 -12.13
N THR A 651 33.58 -6.72 -12.40
CA THR A 651 34.27 -5.55 -13.00
C THR A 651 34.82 -4.62 -11.92
N GLU A 652 35.94 -3.95 -12.20
CA GLU A 652 36.50 -2.91 -11.31
C GLU A 652 35.44 -1.82 -11.02
N PRO A 653 35.38 -1.24 -9.79
CA PRO A 653 36.39 -1.30 -8.73
C PRO A 653 36.20 -2.42 -7.68
N MET A 654 35.22 -3.32 -7.87
CA MET A 654 34.79 -4.28 -6.83
C MET A 654 35.59 -5.59 -6.80
N ASP A 655 36.43 -5.84 -7.81
CA ASP A 655 37.21 -7.06 -8.00
C ASP A 655 38.24 -7.32 -6.89
N LYS A 656 38.83 -6.27 -6.32
CA LYS A 656 39.94 -6.34 -5.34
C LYS A 656 39.53 -6.21 -3.88
N VAL A 657 38.37 -5.61 -3.58
CA VAL A 657 38.03 -5.15 -2.22
C VAL A 657 36.81 -5.88 -1.64
N SER A 658 35.98 -6.54 -2.47
CA SER A 658 34.73 -7.17 -2.02
C SER A 658 34.78 -8.70 -2.06
N PRO A 659 34.09 -9.40 -1.14
CA PRO A 659 33.93 -10.85 -1.22
C PRO A 659 33.32 -11.24 -2.58
N MET A 660 33.95 -12.18 -3.27
CA MET A 660 33.56 -12.60 -4.62
C MET A 660 32.14 -13.18 -4.64
N PHE A 661 31.31 -12.71 -5.58
CA PHE A 661 30.01 -13.32 -5.85
C PHE A 661 30.18 -14.79 -6.25
N LYS A 662 29.60 -15.70 -5.46
CA LYS A 662 29.60 -17.14 -5.74
C LYS A 662 28.25 -17.55 -6.31
N ARG A 663 28.18 -17.81 -7.61
CA ARG A 663 26.92 -18.17 -8.28
C ARG A 663 26.35 -19.51 -7.83
N GLN A 664 27.20 -20.48 -7.52
CA GLN A 664 26.80 -21.81 -7.05
C GLN A 664 27.11 -21.96 -5.56
N PRO A 665 26.27 -22.66 -4.79
CA PRO A 665 26.57 -23.03 -3.41
C PRO A 665 27.78 -23.98 -3.36
N ALA A 666 28.43 -24.10 -2.21
CA ALA A 666 29.49 -25.08 -2.05
C ALA A 666 28.91 -26.50 -2.14
N ALA A 667 29.68 -27.46 -2.66
CA ALA A 667 29.20 -28.84 -2.82
C ALA A 667 28.82 -29.50 -1.47
N GLU A 668 29.43 -29.05 -0.39
CA GLU A 668 29.15 -29.46 1.00
C GLU A 668 27.79 -28.97 1.54
N ASP A 669 27.26 -27.87 0.98
CA ASP A 669 25.94 -27.34 1.36
C ASP A 669 24.78 -28.06 0.63
N LEU A 670 25.09 -28.82 -0.43
CA LEU A 670 24.11 -29.55 -1.20
C LEU A 670 23.70 -30.84 -0.46
N PRO A 671 22.42 -31.24 -0.52
CA PRO A 671 21.98 -32.52 0.05
C PRO A 671 22.77 -33.70 -0.53
N ALA A 672 23.17 -34.64 0.33
CA ALA A 672 23.88 -35.85 -0.08
C ALA A 672 23.10 -36.63 -1.15
N GLU A 673 23.82 -37.31 -2.04
CA GLU A 673 23.21 -38.15 -3.05
C GLU A 673 22.48 -39.35 -2.43
N VAL A 674 21.26 -39.61 -2.92
CA VAL A 674 20.48 -40.77 -2.47
C VAL A 674 21.02 -41.99 -3.21
N SER A 675 21.55 -42.96 -2.49
CA SER A 675 22.03 -44.22 -3.06
C SER A 675 20.86 -45.06 -3.60
N SER A 676 21.03 -45.69 -4.75
CA SER A 676 20.05 -46.61 -5.33
C SER A 676 19.70 -47.74 -4.35
N PRO A 677 18.41 -48.15 -4.25
CA PRO A 677 18.01 -49.22 -3.35
C PRO A 677 18.50 -50.56 -3.89
N SER A 678 18.87 -51.47 -2.98
CA SER A 678 19.09 -52.87 -3.33
C SER A 678 17.73 -53.53 -3.58
N LEU A 679 17.55 -54.05 -4.79
CA LEU A 679 16.33 -54.75 -5.23
C LEU A 679 16.56 -56.25 -5.19
N THR A 680 15.51 -56.98 -4.86
CA THR A 680 15.58 -58.42 -4.55
C THR A 680 15.23 -59.28 -5.77
N ILE A 681 14.32 -58.79 -6.61
CA ILE A 681 13.78 -59.47 -7.79
C ILE A 681 13.82 -58.56 -9.02
N CYS A 682 13.45 -57.29 -8.87
CA CYS A 682 13.40 -56.37 -9.99
C CYS A 682 14.81 -55.90 -10.37
N ASN A 683 15.05 -55.75 -11.66
CA ASN A 683 16.27 -55.14 -12.19
C ASN A 683 15.99 -53.68 -12.57
N MET A 684 16.91 -52.79 -12.19
CA MET A 684 16.90 -51.41 -12.64
C MET A 684 17.83 -51.28 -13.86
N ALA A 685 17.27 -50.92 -15.01
CA ALA A 685 18.03 -50.62 -16.22
C ALA A 685 17.49 -49.32 -16.82
N ASP A 686 18.37 -48.38 -17.15
CA ASP A 686 18.02 -47.07 -17.74
C ASP A 686 16.95 -46.29 -16.97
N GLY A 687 16.99 -46.36 -15.63
CA GLY A 687 16.01 -45.71 -14.75
C GLY A 687 14.61 -46.35 -14.76
N ARG A 688 14.46 -47.53 -15.38
CA ARG A 688 13.22 -48.29 -15.43
C ARG A 688 13.30 -49.51 -14.54
N LEU A 689 12.20 -49.81 -13.85
CA LEU A 689 12.08 -51.03 -13.08
C LEU A 689 11.54 -52.13 -13.99
N SER A 690 12.27 -53.22 -14.13
CA SER A 690 11.87 -54.36 -14.95
C SER A 690 11.88 -55.64 -14.13
N ILE A 691 10.86 -56.48 -14.33
CA ILE A 691 10.84 -57.84 -13.77
C ILE A 691 11.58 -58.75 -14.76
N PRO A 692 12.59 -59.53 -14.33
CA PRO A 692 13.29 -60.47 -15.18
C PRO A 692 12.34 -61.38 -15.96
N ARG A 693 12.71 -61.69 -17.21
CA ARG A 693 11.83 -62.40 -18.16
C ARG A 693 11.45 -63.79 -17.63
N GLU A 694 12.35 -64.43 -16.92
CA GLU A 694 12.19 -65.74 -16.31
C GLU A 694 11.02 -65.72 -15.32
N ILE A 695 11.02 -64.75 -14.41
CA ILE A 695 9.99 -64.57 -13.38
C ILE A 695 8.67 -64.13 -14.02
N ARG A 696 8.73 -63.28 -15.04
CA ARG A 696 7.54 -62.88 -15.81
C ARG A 696 6.86 -64.08 -16.48
N ASN A 697 7.64 -64.98 -17.06
CA ASN A 697 7.11 -66.19 -17.69
C ASN A 697 6.48 -67.16 -16.67
N GLU A 698 7.01 -67.23 -15.44
CA GLU A 698 6.38 -68.01 -14.35
C GLU A 698 4.95 -67.52 -14.04
N PHE A 699 4.72 -66.20 -14.06
CA PHE A 699 3.37 -65.64 -13.84
C PHE A 699 2.42 -65.88 -15.02
N LEU A 700 2.90 -65.65 -16.24
CA LEU A 700 2.08 -65.79 -17.45
C LEU A 700 1.72 -67.25 -17.76
N GLY A 701 2.52 -68.21 -17.28
CA GLY A 701 2.25 -69.65 -17.39
C GLY A 701 1.22 -70.18 -16.40
N CYS A 702 0.68 -69.37 -15.47
CA CYS A 702 -0.33 -69.81 -14.52
C CYS A 702 -1.68 -70.01 -15.20
N ALA A 703 -2.16 -71.27 -15.26
CA ALA A 703 -3.42 -71.62 -15.92
C ALA A 703 -4.67 -70.98 -15.28
N VAL A 704 -4.66 -70.77 -13.97
CA VAL A 704 -5.82 -70.27 -13.21
C VAL A 704 -5.90 -68.74 -13.21
N HIS A 705 -4.77 -68.05 -13.03
CA HIS A 705 -4.73 -66.59 -12.84
C HIS A 705 -4.07 -65.83 -13.99
N GLY A 706 -3.70 -66.50 -15.09
CA GLY A 706 -3.01 -65.89 -16.23
C GLY A 706 -3.64 -64.58 -16.75
N PRO A 707 -4.98 -64.44 -16.86
CA PRO A 707 -5.61 -63.18 -17.24
C PRO A 707 -5.36 -62.03 -16.26
N GLU A 708 -5.50 -62.27 -14.95
CA GLU A 708 -5.26 -61.28 -13.89
C GLU A 708 -3.78 -60.85 -13.89
N TRP A 709 -2.86 -61.78 -14.13
CA TRP A 709 -1.42 -61.48 -14.23
C TRP A 709 -1.06 -60.59 -15.41
N ARG A 710 -1.70 -60.80 -16.57
CA ARG A 710 -1.46 -59.91 -17.72
C ARG A 710 -1.88 -58.49 -17.41
N GLU A 711 -3.00 -58.32 -16.70
CA GLU A 711 -3.46 -57.00 -16.26
C GLU A 711 -2.50 -56.37 -15.25
N LEU A 712 -2.07 -57.12 -14.22
CA LEU A 712 -1.15 -56.62 -13.20
C LEU A 712 0.25 -56.31 -13.74
N LEU A 713 0.79 -57.16 -14.61
CA LEU A 713 2.07 -56.91 -15.29
C LEU A 713 1.97 -55.74 -16.26
N SER A 714 0.86 -55.60 -16.98
CA SER A 714 0.62 -54.43 -17.84
C SER A 714 0.50 -53.14 -17.02
N LYS A 715 -0.15 -53.19 -15.86
CA LYS A 715 -0.23 -52.07 -14.93
C LYS A 715 1.16 -51.71 -14.37
N PHE A 716 1.93 -52.71 -13.95
CA PHE A 716 3.31 -52.53 -13.50
C PHE A 716 4.17 -51.90 -14.60
N ASP A 717 4.09 -52.40 -15.83
CA ASP A 717 4.84 -51.86 -16.96
C ASP A 717 4.44 -50.42 -17.26
N ARG A 718 3.14 -50.11 -17.23
CA ARG A 718 2.66 -48.74 -17.44
C ARG A 718 3.19 -47.79 -16.37
N GLU A 719 3.20 -48.22 -15.12
CA GLU A 719 3.63 -47.40 -13.97
C GLU A 719 5.15 -47.25 -13.89
N TRP A 720 5.93 -48.28 -14.27
CA TRP A 720 7.35 -48.37 -13.94
C TRP A 720 8.30 -48.56 -15.13
N SER A 721 7.79 -48.91 -16.32
CA SER A 721 8.58 -49.14 -17.53
C SER A 721 8.37 -48.10 -18.63
N SER A 722 7.33 -47.28 -18.51
CA SER A 722 7.22 -46.04 -19.28
C SER A 722 8.43 -45.18 -18.93
N PRO A 723 9.25 -44.72 -19.91
CA PRO A 723 10.21 -43.68 -19.60
C PRO A 723 9.41 -42.54 -19.01
N THR A 724 9.68 -42.19 -17.77
CA THR A 724 9.28 -40.88 -17.26
C THR A 724 9.92 -39.92 -18.25
N GLU A 725 9.16 -39.43 -19.23
CA GLU A 725 9.61 -38.34 -20.07
C GLU A 725 10.04 -37.28 -19.08
N THR A 726 11.35 -37.11 -18.96
CA THR A 726 11.95 -36.16 -18.05
C THR A 726 11.30 -34.84 -18.37
N VAL A 727 10.37 -34.41 -17.52
CA VAL A 727 9.76 -33.09 -17.53
C VAL A 727 10.88 -32.12 -17.17
N ALA A 728 11.73 -31.88 -18.15
CA ALA A 728 12.82 -30.92 -18.15
C ALA A 728 12.79 -30.13 -19.45
N ALA A 729 11.58 -29.85 -19.98
CA ALA A 729 11.39 -28.61 -20.71
C ALA A 729 11.47 -27.46 -19.68
N ARG A 730 12.71 -27.02 -19.40
CA ARG A 730 12.95 -25.73 -18.75
C ARG A 730 12.05 -24.69 -19.41
N PRO A 731 11.24 -23.91 -18.66
CA PRO A 731 10.56 -22.77 -19.27
C PRO A 731 11.64 -21.87 -19.88
N ARG A 732 11.58 -21.67 -21.20
CA ARG A 732 12.36 -20.62 -21.88
C ARG A 732 11.98 -19.30 -21.21
N ARG A 733 12.93 -18.69 -20.51
CA ARG A 733 12.77 -17.36 -19.92
C ARG A 733 12.51 -16.35 -21.05
N ALA A 734 11.40 -15.62 -20.95
CA ALA A 734 11.22 -14.32 -21.57
C ALA A 734 11.84 -13.24 -20.66
#